data_AF-A0A922YFD0-F1
#
_entry.id   AF-A0A922YFD0-F1
#
_cell.length_a   1.000
_cell.length_b   1.000
_cell.length_c   1.000
_cell.angle_alpha   90.00
_cell.angle_beta   90.00
_cell.angle_gamma   90.00
#
_symmetry.space_group_name_H-M   'P 1'
#
loop_
_entity.id
_entity.type
_entity.pdbx_description
1 polymer ?
#
loop_
_entity_poly.entity_id
_entity_poly.type
_entity_poly.pdbx_seq_one_letter_code
_entity_poly.pdbx_strand_id
1 'polypeptide(L)'
;MTPAIAAIANELGGLGYPSNALLPDYSFADVLSPGGETRQVALAAFTQTPPSYRTAAFGVVEGGSSGSDLTGLRALGAPMIFAVAGECVELWQVHASKAASRITAATIDTLGDLFARHAEHWSPLAIHRAKAINSESLAGRQFDFIDIGLMIAIEGEVHVKLDALLRETLASVVDARGRPAMDARLLFQATFRFLAAKILTDRHHESAENWAGGSIDDVLRGIDQYYGLGTITPSPRDRARLETVWEGIRAGINFRNISADDLAFVYENTFVTSEAREAYGTHSTPRQMAEHIVRRLELWRDPERVRVYEPFTGAGVLLVAALRQLRSALPLEWNDEERHSFLTERLAGDEIDEFACEVAKLSLILADYPNHNGWDIQQADLFSGDRLRTRITADTFVICNPPFEDFDADDRKSGIAQHDVSKPIAVLEEVIAANPAGIGFVLPSSFIVEKRYRKVRALIESHYTSVEIVEIPDDVFSASRTAAALLIARDRRTVEDIPRITIRSSEVTLRDRLPFLKAGVITRSRSLTRWVPDTPSGDLWVPALHEIWAYLFDRPKLGNHLELHRGIEWTAPQATAWSGEPQPGFEPGLHGVNGHQQFQSPHPVWLDCRPESARGSAFKLPWDQTKLIINGVRLSRYSWRLAASFDASGLVCSQQFIGAWPKEGVSDKELLALMAVLNSPIANAFATVFTLDQRYRLTTLRDIPLPNHLPPEIAEMVATYLERLSQTELSFDGDAVLQRLLAEIDGAILASYALPVRLERELLRFFEGARRPVAHAWEGWPGLEISPGLSLAETLNGARERFSGNWVRSVFEPLPESEAEALRAYIG
;
A
#
# COMPACT_ATOMS: atom_id res chain seq x y z
N MET A 1 -9.54 21.41 42.34
CA MET A 1 -9.17 22.21 41.15
C MET A 1 -8.58 23.53 41.59
N THR A 2 -7.37 23.85 41.15
CA THR A 2 -6.73 25.16 41.40
C THR A 2 -7.39 26.26 40.52
N PRO A 3 -7.30 27.55 40.92
CA PRO A 3 -7.91 28.66 40.16
C PRO A 3 -7.47 28.72 38.70
N ALA A 4 -6.20 28.43 38.41
CA ALA A 4 -5.65 28.38 37.06
C ALA A 4 -6.26 27.27 36.19
N ILE A 5 -6.49 26.07 36.74
CA ILE A 5 -7.12 24.97 36.00
C ILE A 5 -8.58 25.29 35.69
N ALA A 6 -9.29 25.90 36.64
CA ALA A 6 -10.67 26.34 36.41
C ALA A 6 -10.74 27.42 35.32
N ALA A 7 -9.77 28.36 35.28
CA ALA A 7 -9.67 29.34 34.21
C ALA A 7 -9.42 28.68 32.84
N ILE A 8 -8.48 27.73 32.74
CA ILE A 8 -8.22 26.98 31.51
C ILE A 8 -9.47 26.23 31.02
N ALA A 9 -10.19 25.56 31.94
CA ALA A 9 -11.42 24.85 31.60
C ALA A 9 -12.51 25.78 31.04
N ASN A 10 -12.67 26.98 31.63
CA ASN A 10 -13.62 27.98 31.16
C ASN A 10 -13.25 28.51 29.77
N GLU A 11 -11.98 28.82 29.52
CA GLU A 11 -11.50 29.29 28.22
C GLU A 11 -11.66 28.22 27.13
N LEU A 12 -11.37 26.95 27.45
CA LEU A 12 -11.65 25.83 26.54
C LEU A 12 -13.16 25.69 26.25
N GLY A 13 -14.02 25.84 27.26
CA GLY A 13 -15.47 25.92 27.03
C GLY A 13 -15.85 27.05 26.07
N GLY A 14 -15.21 28.22 26.21
CA GLY A 14 -15.38 29.37 25.31
C GLY A 14 -14.94 29.12 23.86
N LEU A 15 -13.98 28.22 23.64
CA LEU A 15 -13.55 27.76 22.30
C LEU A 15 -14.47 26.69 21.68
N GLY A 16 -15.49 26.24 22.42
CA GLY A 16 -16.46 25.25 21.95
C GLY A 16 -16.17 23.80 22.35
N TYR A 17 -15.25 23.56 23.28
CA TYR A 17 -15.09 22.22 23.86
C TYR A 17 -16.30 21.86 24.72
N PRO A 18 -16.95 20.71 24.48
CA PRO A 18 -18.14 20.34 25.24
C PRO A 18 -17.74 19.93 26.66
N SER A 19 -18.60 20.23 27.64
CA SER A 19 -18.30 20.03 29.06
C SER A 19 -18.04 18.57 29.42
N ASN A 20 -18.67 17.63 28.72
CA ASN A 20 -18.46 16.19 28.87
C ASN A 20 -17.12 15.69 28.28
N ALA A 21 -16.41 16.53 27.50
CA ALA A 21 -15.08 16.25 26.97
C ALA A 21 -13.97 16.97 27.73
N LEU A 22 -14.30 17.69 28.82
CA LEU A 22 -13.35 18.30 29.75
C LEU A 22 -13.30 17.45 31.02
N LEU A 23 -12.35 16.52 31.08
CA LEU A 23 -12.29 15.51 32.12
C LEU A 23 -11.25 15.86 33.20
N PRO A 24 -11.67 16.11 34.45
CA PRO A 24 -10.75 16.34 35.55
C PRO A 24 -10.07 15.05 35.98
N ASP A 25 -8.88 15.17 36.58
CA ASP A 25 -8.16 14.05 37.20
C ASP A 25 -8.02 12.82 36.28
N TYR A 26 -7.84 13.08 34.98
CA TYR A 26 -7.91 12.07 33.94
C TYR A 26 -6.69 11.15 33.96
N SER A 27 -6.94 9.84 34.12
CA SER A 27 -5.93 8.79 34.10
C SER A 27 -5.82 8.13 32.73
N PHE A 28 -4.61 7.71 32.36
CA PHE A 28 -4.35 7.05 31.08
C PHE A 28 -3.12 6.13 31.13
N ALA A 29 -3.04 5.15 30.24
CA ALA A 29 -1.87 4.30 30.14
C ALA A 29 -0.75 4.98 29.34
N ASP A 30 0.46 5.01 29.90
CA ASP A 30 1.69 5.42 29.21
C ASP A 30 2.16 4.29 28.28
N VAL A 31 1.44 4.08 27.18
CA VAL A 31 1.73 3.00 26.22
C VAL A 31 3.10 3.11 25.56
N LEU A 32 3.77 4.26 25.67
CA LEU A 32 5.14 4.43 25.16
C LEU A 32 6.20 4.00 26.18
N SER A 33 5.82 3.76 27.44
CA SER A 33 6.72 3.22 28.46
C SER A 33 6.80 1.69 28.39
N PRO A 34 7.89 1.06 28.87
CA PRO A 34 8.00 -0.40 28.88
C PRO A 34 6.85 -1.08 29.64
N GLY A 35 6.43 -0.53 30.78
CA GLY A 35 5.41 -1.11 31.66
C GLY A 35 3.97 -0.70 31.34
N GLY A 36 3.75 0.35 30.54
CA GLY A 36 2.39 0.87 30.34
C GLY A 36 1.80 1.51 31.60
N GLU A 37 2.63 2.17 32.42
CA GLU A 37 2.19 2.67 33.73
C GLU A 37 1.03 3.66 33.61
N THR A 38 0.14 3.68 34.60
CA THR A 38 -0.95 4.67 34.62
C THR A 38 -0.40 6.03 35.02
N ARG A 39 -0.62 7.02 34.16
CA ARG A 39 -0.33 8.44 34.38
C ARG A 39 -1.63 9.19 34.64
N GLN A 40 -1.52 10.40 35.18
CA GLN A 40 -2.66 11.26 35.46
C GLN A 40 -2.35 12.71 35.09
N VAL A 41 -3.34 13.40 34.54
CA VAL A 41 -3.33 14.85 34.32
C VAL A 41 -4.48 15.48 35.12
N ALA A 42 -4.28 16.72 35.58
CA ALA A 42 -5.28 17.41 36.39
C ALA A 42 -6.54 17.78 35.57
N LEU A 43 -6.38 18.00 34.26
CA LEU A 43 -7.47 18.16 33.30
C LEU A 43 -7.02 17.63 31.93
N ALA A 44 -7.90 16.90 31.24
CA ALA A 44 -7.74 16.54 29.83
C ALA A 44 -8.93 17.07 29.03
N ALA A 45 -8.64 17.70 27.88
CA ALA A 45 -9.65 18.19 26.95
C ALA A 45 -9.63 17.35 25.68
N PHE A 46 -10.80 16.91 25.23
CA PHE A 46 -10.97 16.11 24.01
C PHE A 46 -11.84 16.87 22.99
N THR A 47 -11.53 16.71 21.69
CA THR A 47 -12.28 17.35 20.61
C THR A 47 -13.70 16.79 20.47
N GLN A 48 -13.90 15.54 20.86
CA GLN A 48 -15.18 14.82 20.83
C GLN A 48 -15.16 13.63 21.79
N THR A 49 -16.35 13.08 22.07
CA THR A 49 -16.50 11.79 22.76
C THR A 49 -16.52 10.62 21.75
N PRO A 50 -16.11 9.41 22.18
CA PRO A 50 -15.47 9.10 23.45
C PRO A 50 -14.01 9.59 23.53
N PRO A 51 -13.50 9.84 24.75
CA PRO A 51 -12.09 10.18 24.98
C PRO A 51 -11.14 9.11 24.44
N SER A 52 -10.07 9.52 23.77
CA SER A 52 -8.97 8.68 23.32
C SER A 52 -7.73 9.52 23.00
N TYR A 53 -6.59 8.89 22.77
CA TYR A 53 -5.39 9.59 22.29
C TYR A 53 -5.61 10.31 20.94
N ARG A 54 -6.54 9.81 20.11
CA ARG A 54 -6.90 10.44 18.82
C ARG A 54 -7.70 11.72 19.02
N THR A 55 -8.57 11.78 20.03
CA THR A 55 -9.43 12.95 20.29
C THR A 55 -8.83 13.93 21.30
N ALA A 56 -7.74 13.58 21.99
CA ALA A 56 -7.11 14.46 22.98
C ALA A 56 -6.57 15.76 22.35
N ALA A 57 -7.01 16.92 22.82
CA ALA A 57 -6.57 18.22 22.34
C ALA A 57 -5.55 18.86 23.29
N PHE A 58 -5.85 18.85 24.59
CA PHE A 58 -5.01 19.46 25.61
C PHE A 58 -4.91 18.58 26.86
N GLY A 59 -3.78 18.65 27.55
CA GLY A 59 -3.62 18.15 28.92
C GLY A 59 -3.15 19.26 29.84
N VAL A 60 -3.47 19.19 31.13
CA VAL A 60 -3.05 20.16 32.15
C VAL A 60 -2.39 19.44 33.31
N VAL A 61 -1.21 19.90 33.73
CA VAL A 61 -0.46 19.35 34.86
C VAL A 61 -0.12 20.43 35.89
N GLU A 62 -0.08 20.04 37.16
CA GLU A 62 0.34 20.91 38.26
C GLU A 62 1.84 20.74 38.54
N GLY A 63 2.56 21.85 38.67
CA GLY A 63 4.00 21.91 38.94
C GLY A 63 4.82 22.51 37.80
N GLY A 64 6.01 23.04 38.14
CA GLY A 64 6.99 23.49 37.14
C GLY A 64 7.74 22.28 36.58
N SER A 65 7.40 21.85 35.37
CA SER A 65 8.01 20.68 34.72
C SER A 65 9.16 21.11 33.80
N SER A 66 10.29 20.41 33.87
CA SER A 66 11.29 20.49 32.79
C SER A 66 10.73 19.80 31.53
N GLY A 67 11.17 20.19 30.33
CA GLY A 67 10.67 19.60 29.07
C GLY A 67 10.86 18.07 28.96
N SER A 68 11.76 17.47 29.77
CA SER A 68 11.91 16.02 29.91
C SER A 68 10.80 15.36 30.72
N ASP A 69 10.27 16.01 31.75
CA ASP A 69 9.24 15.45 32.64
C ASP A 69 7.89 15.30 31.92
N LEU A 70 7.63 16.17 30.93
CA LEU A 70 6.44 16.13 30.08
C LEU A 70 6.48 15.05 29.00
N THR A 71 7.63 14.39 28.81
CA THR A 71 7.78 13.30 27.83
C THR A 71 6.88 12.11 28.15
N GLY A 72 6.66 11.81 29.44
CA GLY A 72 5.75 10.74 29.89
C GLY A 72 4.26 11.03 29.66
N LEU A 73 3.92 12.23 29.19
CA LEU A 73 2.54 12.60 28.85
C LEU A 73 2.23 12.42 27.37
N ARG A 74 3.22 12.04 26.55
CA ARG A 74 3.06 11.79 25.11
C ARG A 74 1.92 10.83 24.80
N ALA A 75 1.78 9.77 25.60
CA ALA A 75 0.75 8.76 25.44
C ALA A 75 -0.69 9.26 25.65
N LEU A 76 -0.88 10.46 26.23
CA LEU A 76 -2.19 11.13 26.23
C LEU A 76 -2.64 11.45 24.80
N GLY A 77 -1.70 11.65 23.88
CA GLY A 77 -1.95 12.02 22.49
C GLY A 77 -2.27 13.50 22.29
N ALA A 78 -2.37 14.31 23.35
CA ALA A 78 -2.58 15.75 23.23
C ALA A 78 -1.34 16.44 22.61
N PRO A 79 -1.48 17.22 21.53
CA PRO A 79 -0.36 17.96 20.93
C PRO A 79 0.19 19.05 21.84
N MET A 80 -0.61 19.52 22.80
CA MET A 80 -0.28 20.63 23.69
C MET A 80 -0.59 20.30 25.16
N ILE A 81 0.30 20.72 26.05
CA ILE A 81 0.17 20.56 27.50
C ILE A 81 0.33 21.91 28.19
N PHE A 82 -0.59 22.23 29.09
CA PHE A 82 -0.47 23.36 30.02
C PHE A 82 0.19 22.88 31.32
N ALA A 83 1.32 23.48 31.68
CA ALA A 83 1.97 23.28 32.98
C ALA A 83 1.67 24.47 33.89
N VAL A 84 1.05 24.21 35.04
CA VAL A 84 0.54 25.23 35.95
C VAL A 84 1.40 25.27 37.20
N ALA A 85 2.04 26.40 37.47
CA ALA A 85 2.84 26.64 38.67
C ALA A 85 2.37 27.94 39.36
N GLY A 86 1.49 27.80 40.36
CA GLY A 86 0.85 28.95 41.02
C GLY A 86 -0.06 29.70 40.05
N GLU A 87 0.25 30.98 39.79
CA GLU A 87 -0.48 31.82 38.81
C GLU A 87 0.13 31.80 37.40
N CYS A 88 1.27 31.12 37.22
CA CYS A 88 1.93 30.97 35.92
C CYS A 88 1.41 29.73 35.19
N VAL A 89 1.01 29.91 33.93
CA VAL A 89 0.57 28.87 33.01
C VAL A 89 1.53 28.83 31.83
N GLU A 90 2.29 27.76 31.69
CA GLU A 90 3.19 27.54 30.56
C GLU A 90 2.55 26.59 29.54
N LEU A 91 2.64 26.93 28.26
CA LEU A 91 2.16 26.08 27.18
C LEU A 91 3.34 25.37 26.51
N TRP A 92 3.23 24.05 26.41
CA TRP A 92 4.25 23.17 25.85
C TRP A 92 3.71 22.39 24.65
N GLN A 93 4.52 22.28 23.61
CA GLN A 93 4.28 21.41 22.46
C GLN A 93 4.90 20.04 22.70
N VAL A 94 4.14 18.99 22.42
CA VAL A 94 4.58 17.59 22.53
C VAL A 94 5.01 17.08 21.16
N HIS A 95 6.15 16.40 21.11
CA HIS A 95 6.72 15.81 19.88
C HIS A 95 6.90 14.30 20.04
N ALA A 96 6.95 13.57 18.92
CA ALA A 96 7.11 12.12 18.89
C ALA A 96 8.51 11.67 19.36
N SER A 97 9.55 12.32 18.85
CA SER A 97 10.95 11.88 19.00
C SER A 97 11.84 12.81 19.81
N LYS A 98 11.45 14.09 20.02
CA LYS A 98 12.23 15.09 20.77
C LYS A 98 11.50 15.57 22.03
N ALA A 99 12.25 16.09 23.00
CA ALA A 99 11.68 16.64 24.24
C ALA A 99 10.62 17.72 23.96
N ALA A 100 9.67 17.88 24.87
CA ALA A 100 8.63 18.90 24.75
C ALA A 100 9.27 20.30 24.67
N SER A 101 8.74 21.16 23.80
CA SER A 101 9.23 22.52 23.61
C SER A 101 8.23 23.54 24.13
N ARG A 102 8.68 24.46 24.98
CA ARG A 102 7.85 25.54 25.49
C ARG A 102 7.51 26.51 24.35
N ILE A 103 6.22 26.75 24.14
CA ILE A 103 5.69 27.70 23.15
C ILE A 103 5.63 29.09 23.79
N THR A 104 4.95 29.20 24.93
CA THR A 104 4.69 30.50 25.58
C THR A 104 4.37 30.32 27.07
N ALA A 105 4.22 31.42 27.79
CA ALA A 105 3.68 31.44 29.14
C ALA A 105 2.74 32.63 29.32
N ALA A 106 1.73 32.44 30.15
CA ALA A 106 0.73 33.43 30.52
C ALA A 106 0.50 33.39 32.04
N THR A 107 -0.09 34.46 32.57
CA THR A 107 -0.69 34.48 33.91
C THR A 107 -2.18 34.21 33.80
N ILE A 108 -2.85 33.91 34.92
CA ILE A 108 -4.31 33.75 34.94
C ILE A 108 -5.02 34.96 34.32
N ASP A 109 -4.56 36.18 34.62
CA ASP A 109 -5.14 37.43 34.09
C ASP A 109 -4.96 37.62 32.58
N THR A 110 -3.91 37.03 31.99
CA THR A 110 -3.57 37.16 30.56
C THR A 110 -3.94 35.91 29.75
N LEU A 111 -4.58 34.92 30.39
CA LEU A 111 -4.95 33.66 29.77
C LEU A 111 -6.00 33.86 28.67
N GLY A 112 -7.02 34.70 28.91
CA GLY A 112 -8.05 35.00 27.90
C GLY A 112 -7.46 35.58 26.60
N ASP A 113 -6.46 36.47 26.71
CA ASP A 113 -5.76 37.03 25.53
C ASP A 113 -4.96 35.96 24.77
N LEU A 114 -4.44 34.95 25.46
CA LEU A 114 -3.76 33.83 24.81
C LEU A 114 -4.76 32.99 24.01
N PHE A 115 -5.90 32.63 24.59
CA PHE A 115 -6.93 31.84 23.93
C PHE A 115 -7.57 32.60 22.75
N ALA A 116 -7.86 33.90 22.92
CA ALA A 116 -8.41 34.74 21.86
C ALA A 116 -7.48 34.83 20.64
N ARG A 117 -6.15 34.94 20.85
CA ARG A 117 -5.15 34.98 19.77
C ARG A 117 -5.08 33.69 18.97
N HIS A 118 -5.40 32.55 19.57
CA HIS A 118 -5.28 31.23 18.95
C HIS A 118 -6.64 30.55 18.66
N ALA A 119 -7.76 31.25 18.86
CA ALA A 119 -9.10 30.67 18.79
C ALA A 119 -9.39 29.93 17.48
N GLU A 120 -8.92 30.46 16.34
CA GLU A 120 -9.06 29.81 15.02
C GLU A 120 -8.41 28.42 14.97
N HIS A 121 -7.25 28.26 15.60
CA HIS A 121 -6.42 27.05 15.53
C HIS A 121 -6.66 26.08 16.69
N TRP A 122 -7.18 26.57 17.83
CA TRP A 122 -7.39 25.79 19.05
C TRP A 122 -8.82 25.26 19.19
N SER A 123 -9.73 25.65 18.29
CA SER A 123 -11.09 25.09 18.25
C SER A 123 -11.07 23.56 18.12
N PRO A 124 -12.07 22.84 18.68
CA PRO A 124 -12.16 21.38 18.57
C PRO A 124 -12.09 20.89 17.12
N LEU A 125 -12.76 21.59 16.20
CA LEU A 125 -12.78 21.25 14.78
C LEU A 125 -11.42 21.40 14.11
N ALA A 126 -10.67 22.45 14.44
CA ALA A 126 -9.34 22.68 13.88
C ALA A 126 -8.35 21.59 14.31
N ILE A 127 -8.31 21.26 15.61
CA ILE A 127 -7.44 20.23 16.15
C ILE A 127 -7.86 18.83 15.65
N HIS A 128 -9.16 18.54 15.61
CA HIS A 128 -9.68 17.26 15.10
C HIS A 128 -9.31 17.04 13.63
N ARG A 129 -9.53 18.04 12.77
CA ARG A 129 -9.13 17.98 11.35
C ARG A 129 -7.62 17.81 11.20
N ALA A 130 -6.83 18.56 11.96
CA ALA A 130 -5.38 18.48 11.89
C ALA A 130 -4.83 17.11 12.33
N LYS A 131 -5.54 16.40 13.23
CA LYS A 131 -5.24 15.02 13.61
C LYS A 131 -5.79 13.95 12.68
N ALA A 132 -6.92 14.19 12.04
CA ALA A 132 -7.59 13.23 11.15
C ALA A 132 -6.92 13.16 9.75
N ILE A 133 -6.27 14.23 9.30
CA ILE A 133 -5.67 14.31 7.96
C ILE A 133 -4.30 13.61 7.95
N ASN A 134 -4.32 12.29 7.78
CA ASN A 134 -3.13 11.51 7.45
C ASN A 134 -2.83 11.57 5.93
N SER A 135 -1.68 12.15 5.61
CA SER A 135 -0.72 11.80 4.54
C SER A 135 -0.78 12.37 3.10
N GLU A 136 -1.85 12.95 2.52
CA GLU A 136 -1.70 13.45 1.12
C GLU A 136 -2.46 14.73 0.74
N SER A 137 -3.64 15.00 1.31
CA SER A 137 -4.48 16.13 0.87
C SER A 137 -3.95 17.52 1.23
N LEU A 138 -2.91 17.65 2.06
CA LEU A 138 -2.37 18.92 2.55
C LEU A 138 -0.84 18.97 2.52
N ALA A 139 -0.21 18.48 1.45
CA ALA A 139 1.24 18.63 1.23
C ALA A 139 1.75 20.10 1.19
N GLY A 140 0.89 21.10 1.46
CA GLY A 140 1.25 22.51 1.62
C GLY A 140 0.73 23.21 2.89
N ARG A 141 0.08 22.50 3.83
CA ARG A 141 -0.43 23.09 5.09
C ARG A 141 -0.29 22.12 6.26
N GLN A 142 0.95 21.74 6.58
CA GLN A 142 1.22 21.14 7.88
C GLN A 142 0.99 22.24 8.93
N PHE A 143 0.09 22.05 9.89
CA PHE A 143 0.01 22.96 11.03
C PHE A 143 1.29 22.78 11.85
N ASP A 144 2.12 23.83 11.97
CA ASP A 144 3.45 23.79 12.60
C ASP A 144 3.45 23.23 14.04
N PHE A 145 2.27 23.11 14.68
CA PHE A 145 2.12 22.68 16.06
C PHE A 145 1.76 21.19 16.28
N ILE A 146 1.38 20.40 15.25
CA ILE A 146 1.04 18.97 15.43
C ILE A 146 2.09 18.05 14.80
N ASP A 147 2.66 17.17 15.61
CA ASP A 147 3.55 16.09 15.15
C ASP A 147 2.74 14.83 14.81
N ILE A 148 2.50 14.59 13.52
CA ILE A 148 1.79 13.40 13.01
C ILE A 148 2.51 12.09 13.41
N GLY A 149 3.84 12.13 13.56
CA GLY A 149 4.62 10.98 14.01
C GLY A 149 4.23 10.50 15.41
N LEU A 150 3.64 11.36 16.25
CA LEU A 150 3.20 11.00 17.59
C LEU A 150 2.00 10.06 17.55
N MET A 151 1.03 10.31 16.67
CA MET A 151 -0.16 9.44 16.54
C MET A 151 0.21 8.05 16.05
N ILE A 152 1.09 7.97 15.04
CA ILE A 152 1.58 6.71 14.48
C ILE A 152 2.36 5.92 15.54
N ALA A 153 3.18 6.60 16.35
CA ALA A 153 3.95 5.96 17.41
C ALA A 153 3.05 5.39 18.52
N ILE A 154 2.09 6.18 19.02
CA ILE A 154 1.14 5.72 20.07
C ILE A 154 0.34 4.53 19.56
N GLU A 155 -0.21 4.63 18.34
CA GLU A 155 -1.00 3.58 17.73
C GLU A 155 -0.23 2.26 17.60
N GLY A 156 1.01 2.32 17.09
CA GLY A 156 1.86 1.14 16.96
C GLY A 156 2.15 0.45 18.29
N GLU A 157 2.46 1.22 19.34
CA GLU A 157 2.74 0.67 20.67
C GLU A 157 1.48 0.14 21.38
N VAL A 158 0.31 0.78 21.17
CA VAL A 158 -0.98 0.27 21.64
C VAL A 158 -1.22 -1.13 21.08
N HIS A 159 -1.02 -1.34 19.77
CA HIS A 159 -1.23 -2.66 19.16
C HIS A 159 -0.28 -3.70 19.71
N VAL A 160 1.01 -3.36 19.87
CA VAL A 160 2.01 -4.29 20.41
C VAL A 160 1.65 -4.73 21.83
N LYS A 161 1.29 -3.78 22.71
CA LYS A 161 0.96 -4.07 24.11
C LYS A 161 -0.35 -4.83 24.26
N LEU A 162 -1.37 -4.50 23.48
CA LEU A 162 -2.64 -5.20 23.50
C LEU A 162 -2.51 -6.64 22.95
N ASP A 163 -1.76 -6.84 21.86
CA ASP A 163 -1.51 -8.18 21.30
C ASP A 163 -0.71 -9.02 22.31
N ALA A 164 0.31 -8.44 22.96
CA ALA A 164 1.05 -9.10 24.03
C ALA A 164 0.14 -9.47 25.22
N LEU A 165 -0.69 -8.55 25.71
CA LEU A 165 -1.64 -8.77 26.80
C LEU A 165 -2.60 -9.92 26.48
N LEU A 166 -3.18 -9.93 25.28
CA LEU A 166 -4.09 -10.98 24.86
C LEU A 166 -3.37 -12.33 24.71
N ARG A 167 -2.19 -12.36 24.06
CA ARG A 167 -1.40 -13.59 23.92
C ARG A 167 -1.00 -14.19 25.27
N GLU A 168 -0.51 -13.37 26.19
CA GLU A 168 -0.09 -13.79 27.53
C GLU A 168 -1.28 -14.33 28.33
N THR A 169 -2.41 -13.61 28.30
CA THR A 169 -3.62 -14.02 29.01
C THR A 169 -4.16 -15.35 28.48
N LEU A 170 -4.14 -15.53 27.15
CA LEU A 170 -4.68 -16.71 26.48
C LEU A 170 -3.71 -17.89 26.47
N ALA A 171 -2.41 -17.68 26.70
CA ALA A 171 -1.41 -18.75 26.72
C ALA A 171 -1.74 -19.87 27.72
N SER A 172 -2.49 -19.56 28.78
CA SER A 172 -2.95 -20.53 29.78
C SER A 172 -4.13 -21.39 29.30
N VAL A 173 -4.84 -20.95 28.26
CA VAL A 173 -6.08 -21.57 27.75
C VAL A 173 -5.93 -22.05 26.30
N VAL A 174 -4.79 -21.78 25.67
CA VAL A 174 -4.45 -22.17 24.29
C VAL A 174 -3.22 -23.09 24.31
N ASP A 175 -3.23 -24.18 23.54
CA ASP A 175 -2.10 -25.11 23.48
C ASP A 175 -0.89 -24.53 22.71
N ALA A 176 0.26 -25.23 22.74
CA ALA A 176 1.48 -24.80 22.06
C ALA A 176 1.35 -24.67 20.52
N ARG A 177 0.23 -25.12 19.94
CA ARG A 177 -0.08 -25.01 18.51
C ARG A 177 -1.09 -23.88 18.22
N GLY A 178 -1.63 -23.21 19.24
CA GLY A 178 -2.63 -22.16 19.05
C GLY A 178 -4.08 -22.63 19.16
N ARG A 179 -4.34 -23.89 19.57
CA ARG A 179 -5.70 -24.43 19.68
C ARG A 179 -6.27 -24.21 21.07
N PRO A 180 -7.49 -23.68 21.20
CA PRO A 180 -8.09 -23.47 22.51
C PRO A 180 -8.36 -24.80 23.22
N ALA A 181 -8.06 -24.87 24.51
CA ALA A 181 -8.31 -26.03 25.37
C ALA A 181 -9.79 -26.22 25.73
N MET A 182 -10.65 -25.35 25.19
CA MET A 182 -12.10 -25.28 25.32
C MET A 182 -12.72 -24.92 23.96
N ASP A 183 -14.05 -24.82 23.89
CA ASP A 183 -14.72 -24.40 22.66
C ASP A 183 -14.25 -23.01 22.21
N ALA A 184 -13.84 -22.91 20.93
CA ALA A 184 -13.22 -21.71 20.38
C ALA A 184 -14.22 -20.54 20.30
N ARG A 185 -15.47 -20.84 19.94
CA ARG A 185 -16.55 -19.84 19.86
C ARG A 185 -16.87 -19.29 21.25
N LEU A 186 -16.96 -20.16 22.26
CA LEU A 186 -17.16 -19.76 23.66
C LEU A 186 -16.01 -18.89 24.18
N LEU A 187 -14.75 -19.29 23.96
CA LEU A 187 -13.59 -18.52 24.39
C LEU A 187 -13.58 -17.12 23.73
N PHE A 188 -13.82 -17.10 22.42
CA PHE A 188 -13.90 -15.87 21.65
C PHE A 188 -14.96 -14.92 22.21
N GLN A 189 -16.20 -15.39 22.30
CA GLN A 189 -17.34 -14.63 22.79
C GLN A 189 -17.14 -14.12 24.23
N ALA A 190 -16.53 -14.92 25.10
CA ALA A 190 -16.26 -14.54 26.48
C ALA A 190 -15.15 -13.47 26.55
N THR A 191 -14.06 -13.63 25.80
CA THR A 191 -13.00 -12.61 25.78
C THR A 191 -13.49 -11.28 25.21
N PHE A 192 -14.36 -11.30 24.21
CA PHE A 192 -15.02 -10.07 23.76
C PHE A 192 -15.70 -9.34 24.92
N ARG A 193 -16.52 -10.07 25.68
CA ARG A 193 -17.28 -9.51 26.80
C ARG A 193 -16.35 -8.97 27.88
N PHE A 194 -15.25 -9.65 28.14
CA PHE A 194 -14.23 -9.20 29.09
C PHE A 194 -13.52 -7.92 28.62
N LEU A 195 -13.16 -7.82 27.34
CA LEU A 195 -12.60 -6.60 26.79
C LEU A 195 -13.60 -5.44 26.88
N ALA A 196 -14.84 -5.65 26.44
CA ALA A 196 -15.90 -4.66 26.52
C ALA A 196 -16.17 -4.23 27.99
N ALA A 197 -16.18 -5.18 28.93
CA ALA A 197 -16.30 -4.90 30.36
C ALA A 197 -15.14 -4.08 30.89
N LYS A 198 -13.90 -4.41 30.50
CA LYS A 198 -12.70 -3.66 30.90
C LYS A 198 -12.75 -2.23 30.40
N ILE A 199 -13.17 -2.02 29.15
CA ILE A 199 -13.33 -0.67 28.57
C ILE A 199 -14.35 0.14 29.37
N LEU A 200 -15.55 -0.41 29.60
CA LEU A 200 -16.60 0.28 30.36
C LEU A 200 -16.14 0.58 31.80
N THR A 201 -15.44 -0.35 32.43
CA THR A 201 -14.89 -0.19 33.79
C THR A 201 -13.83 0.91 33.85
N ASP A 202 -12.83 0.87 32.97
CA ASP A 202 -11.73 1.85 32.96
C ASP A 202 -12.18 3.26 32.57
N ARG A 203 -13.27 3.35 31.79
CA ARG A 203 -13.91 4.62 31.42
C ARG A 203 -14.91 5.11 32.46
N HIS A 204 -15.09 4.38 33.57
CA HIS A 204 -16.05 4.69 34.64
C HIS A 204 -17.48 4.87 34.12
N HIS A 205 -17.90 3.99 33.20
CA HIS A 205 -19.27 4.00 32.71
C HIS A 205 -20.24 3.51 33.80
N GLU A 206 -21.36 4.20 34.00
CA GLU A 206 -22.31 3.95 35.10
C GLU A 206 -22.77 2.48 35.16
N SER A 207 -23.04 1.87 34.02
CA SER A 207 -23.46 0.46 33.96
C SER A 207 -22.42 -0.50 34.54
N ALA A 208 -21.11 -0.20 34.43
CA ALA A 208 -20.04 -1.07 34.90
C ALA A 208 -19.90 -1.13 36.42
N GLU A 209 -20.40 -0.13 37.14
CA GLU A 209 -20.32 -0.06 38.61
C GLU A 209 -20.91 -1.31 39.28
N ASN A 210 -21.92 -1.91 38.65
CA ASN A 210 -22.66 -3.05 39.19
C ASN A 210 -21.96 -4.41 38.99
N TRP A 211 -20.97 -4.52 38.09
CA TRP A 211 -20.32 -5.80 37.77
C TRP A 211 -18.79 -5.76 37.78
N ALA A 212 -18.15 -4.58 37.79
CA ALA A 212 -16.68 -4.46 37.72
C ALA A 212 -15.94 -5.21 38.85
N GLY A 213 -16.55 -5.29 40.04
CA GLY A 213 -16.04 -6.06 41.18
C GLY A 213 -16.76 -7.41 41.40
N GLY A 214 -17.68 -7.79 40.51
CA GLY A 214 -18.52 -8.98 40.64
C GLY A 214 -17.82 -10.27 40.19
N SER A 215 -18.55 -11.38 40.26
CA SER A 215 -18.09 -12.65 39.70
C SER A 215 -18.07 -12.60 38.17
N ILE A 216 -17.39 -13.57 37.53
CA ILE A 216 -17.39 -13.68 36.06
C ILE A 216 -18.80 -13.76 35.47
N ASP A 217 -19.73 -14.39 36.18
CA ASP A 217 -21.13 -14.53 35.75
C ASP A 217 -21.86 -13.18 35.81
N ASP A 218 -21.50 -12.29 36.75
CA ASP A 218 -22.03 -10.94 36.83
C ASP A 218 -21.52 -10.07 35.68
N VAL A 219 -20.24 -10.21 35.33
CA VAL A 219 -19.63 -9.50 34.19
C VAL A 219 -20.26 -9.95 32.88
N LEU A 220 -20.35 -11.26 32.63
CA LEU A 220 -20.93 -11.80 31.39
C LEU A 220 -22.40 -11.37 31.25
N ARG A 221 -23.19 -11.53 32.31
CA ARG A 221 -24.61 -11.14 32.33
C ARG A 221 -24.79 -9.62 32.17
N GLY A 222 -23.96 -8.83 32.82
CA GLY A 222 -23.99 -7.37 32.73
C GLY A 222 -23.74 -6.88 31.31
N ILE A 223 -22.74 -7.46 30.63
CA ILE A 223 -22.40 -7.13 29.25
C ILE A 223 -23.45 -7.65 28.26
N ASP A 224 -23.99 -8.85 28.48
CA ASP A 224 -25.09 -9.40 27.68
C ASP A 224 -26.31 -8.48 27.74
N GLN A 225 -26.69 -8.05 28.94
CA GLN A 225 -27.82 -7.15 29.14
C GLN A 225 -27.53 -5.76 28.56
N TYR A 226 -26.30 -5.27 28.72
CA TYR A 226 -25.91 -3.97 28.20
C TYR A 226 -25.97 -3.97 26.67
N TYR A 227 -25.21 -4.80 25.96
CA TYR A 227 -25.17 -4.74 24.49
C TYR A 227 -26.33 -5.48 23.79
N GLY A 228 -27.21 -6.15 24.53
CA GLY A 228 -28.30 -6.96 23.97
C GLY A 228 -27.77 -8.23 23.28
N LEU A 229 -26.75 -8.87 23.86
CA LEU A 229 -26.13 -10.08 23.32
C LEU A 229 -26.82 -11.35 23.85
N GLY A 230 -26.64 -12.46 23.13
CA GLY A 230 -27.11 -13.77 23.59
C GLY A 230 -26.39 -14.23 24.86
N THR A 231 -27.12 -14.91 25.76
CA THR A 231 -26.56 -15.38 27.03
C THR A 231 -25.58 -16.52 26.84
N ILE A 232 -24.42 -16.42 27.51
CA ILE A 232 -23.41 -17.48 27.55
C ILE A 232 -23.46 -18.18 28.89
N THR A 233 -23.54 -19.52 28.86
CA THR A 233 -23.50 -20.34 30.08
C THR A 233 -22.34 -21.32 29.99
N PRO A 234 -21.15 -20.97 30.52
CA PRO A 234 -19.98 -21.84 30.46
C PRO A 234 -20.15 -23.06 31.39
N SER A 235 -19.52 -24.18 31.02
CA SER A 235 -19.42 -25.33 31.91
C SER A 235 -18.58 -24.99 33.15
N PRO A 236 -18.70 -25.71 34.29
CA PRO A 236 -17.88 -25.43 35.48
C PRO A 236 -16.36 -25.46 35.22
N ARG A 237 -15.92 -26.32 34.28
CA ARG A 237 -14.51 -26.41 33.88
C ARG A 237 -14.08 -25.21 33.04
N ASP A 238 -14.93 -24.75 32.13
CA ASP A 238 -14.64 -23.60 31.28
C ASP A 238 -14.72 -22.31 32.08
N ARG A 239 -15.60 -22.23 33.08
CA ARG A 239 -15.68 -21.09 34.02
C ARG A 239 -14.34 -20.80 34.68
N ALA A 240 -13.67 -21.80 35.25
CA ALA A 240 -12.37 -21.62 35.89
C ALA A 240 -11.27 -21.09 34.92
N ARG A 241 -11.34 -21.50 33.65
CA ARG A 241 -10.43 -21.01 32.60
C ARG A 241 -10.75 -19.56 32.22
N LEU A 242 -12.03 -19.26 32.02
CA LEU A 242 -12.49 -17.91 31.71
C LEU A 242 -12.20 -16.94 32.87
N GLU A 243 -12.22 -17.39 34.12
CA GLU A 243 -11.78 -16.59 35.28
C GLU A 243 -10.31 -16.18 35.15
N THR A 244 -9.44 -17.10 34.74
CA THR A 244 -8.02 -16.80 34.48
C THR A 244 -7.87 -15.77 33.36
N VAL A 245 -8.68 -15.89 32.30
CA VAL A 245 -8.69 -14.93 31.18
C VAL A 245 -9.17 -13.55 31.64
N TRP A 246 -10.25 -13.49 32.42
CA TRP A 246 -10.76 -12.24 32.96
C TRP A 246 -9.74 -11.55 33.87
N GLU A 247 -9.09 -12.30 34.76
CA GLU A 247 -8.06 -11.76 35.65
C GLU A 247 -6.86 -11.20 34.87
N GLY A 248 -6.42 -11.88 33.81
CA GLY A 248 -5.34 -11.38 32.93
C GLY A 248 -5.72 -10.07 32.24
N ILE A 249 -6.91 -10.00 31.64
CA ILE A 249 -7.42 -8.76 31.00
C ILE A 249 -7.60 -7.65 32.02
N ARG A 250 -8.13 -7.97 33.21
CA ARG A 250 -8.37 -7.00 34.28
C ARG A 250 -7.07 -6.41 34.84
N ALA A 251 -6.02 -7.23 34.95
CA ALA A 251 -4.69 -6.81 35.40
C ALA A 251 -3.86 -6.09 34.33
N GLY A 252 -4.34 -6.03 33.09
CA GLY A 252 -3.69 -5.36 31.98
C GLY A 252 -3.62 -3.83 32.12
N ILE A 253 -3.07 -3.18 31.09
CA ILE A 253 -2.96 -1.72 31.02
C ILE A 253 -4.35 -1.04 31.09
N ASN A 254 -4.35 0.25 31.43
CA ASN A 254 -5.57 1.06 31.44
C ASN A 254 -6.06 1.38 30.00
N PHE A 255 -7.33 1.14 29.70
CA PHE A 255 -7.94 1.31 28.37
C PHE A 255 -8.63 2.66 28.18
N ARG A 256 -8.61 3.55 29.17
CA ARG A 256 -9.38 4.80 29.16
C ARG A 256 -9.03 5.73 27.99
N ASN A 257 -7.75 5.84 27.64
CA ASN A 257 -7.26 6.63 26.49
C ASN A 257 -7.04 5.81 25.21
N ILE A 258 -7.27 4.50 25.24
CA ILE A 258 -7.13 3.67 24.04
C ILE A 258 -8.33 3.90 23.14
N SER A 259 -8.07 4.02 21.84
CA SER A 259 -9.14 4.20 20.85
C SER A 259 -9.95 2.90 20.73
N ALA A 260 -11.27 2.99 20.66
CA ALA A 260 -12.14 1.81 20.67
C ALA A 260 -11.93 0.94 19.40
N ASP A 261 -11.51 1.57 18.32
CA ASP A 261 -11.07 0.99 17.07
C ASP A 261 -9.78 0.17 17.16
N ASP A 262 -8.77 0.61 17.92
CA ASP A 262 -7.56 -0.20 18.12
C ASP A 262 -7.87 -1.50 18.87
N LEU A 263 -8.85 -1.48 19.77
CA LEU A 263 -9.30 -2.66 20.51
C LEU A 263 -10.06 -3.65 19.63
N ALA A 264 -10.96 -3.16 18.76
CA ALA A 264 -11.63 -4.00 17.76
C ALA A 264 -10.61 -4.68 16.82
N PHE A 265 -9.55 -3.97 16.44
CA PHE A 265 -8.52 -4.48 15.53
C PHE A 265 -7.60 -5.54 16.13
N VAL A 266 -7.07 -5.30 17.34
CA VAL A 266 -6.19 -6.28 17.99
C VAL A 266 -6.96 -7.56 18.26
N TYR A 267 -8.24 -7.45 18.64
CA TYR A 267 -9.11 -8.60 18.84
C TYR A 267 -9.23 -9.48 17.58
N GLU A 268 -9.47 -8.91 16.39
CA GLU A 268 -9.51 -9.68 15.13
C GLU A 268 -8.20 -10.41 14.85
N ASN A 269 -7.05 -9.74 15.02
CA ASN A 269 -5.76 -10.32 14.71
C ASN A 269 -5.30 -11.41 15.67
N THR A 270 -5.60 -11.26 16.97
CA THR A 270 -5.11 -12.18 18.00
C THR A 270 -6.00 -13.40 18.16
N PHE A 271 -7.32 -13.30 17.90
CA PHE A 271 -8.26 -14.40 18.12
C PHE A 271 -8.65 -15.21 16.87
N VAL A 272 -8.60 -14.62 15.69
CA VAL A 272 -8.88 -15.36 14.44
C VAL A 272 -7.59 -16.10 14.05
N THR A 273 -7.41 -17.30 14.60
CA THR A 273 -6.19 -18.11 14.42
C THR A 273 -5.92 -18.45 12.96
N SER A 274 -4.66 -18.66 12.60
CA SER A 274 -4.24 -19.09 11.26
C SER A 274 -4.94 -20.36 10.78
N GLU A 275 -5.33 -21.25 11.70
CA GLU A 275 -6.02 -22.51 11.43
C GLU A 275 -7.52 -22.31 11.19
N ALA A 276 -8.16 -21.33 11.85
CA ALA A 276 -9.51 -20.87 11.47
C ALA A 276 -9.48 -20.18 10.10
N ARG A 277 -8.43 -19.39 9.81
CA ARG A 277 -8.22 -18.76 8.50
C ARG A 277 -7.99 -19.78 7.38
N GLU A 278 -7.32 -20.90 7.68
CA GLU A 278 -7.01 -21.97 6.73
C GLU A 278 -8.19 -22.95 6.53
N ALA A 279 -8.96 -23.25 7.59
CA ALA A 279 -10.12 -24.15 7.53
C ALA A 279 -11.34 -23.53 6.81
N TYR A 280 -11.46 -22.20 6.81
CA TYR A 280 -12.61 -21.48 6.26
C TYR A 280 -12.30 -20.60 5.04
N GLY A 281 -11.07 -20.65 4.50
CA GLY A 281 -10.68 -19.91 3.30
C GLY A 281 -10.68 -18.37 3.45
N THR A 282 -10.76 -17.86 4.68
CA THR A 282 -10.94 -16.43 4.97
C THR A 282 -9.57 -15.73 5.04
N HIS A 283 -9.17 -15.13 3.92
CA HIS A 283 -8.05 -14.19 3.90
C HIS A 283 -8.51 -12.84 4.49
N SER A 284 -8.23 -12.58 5.77
CA SER A 284 -8.56 -11.28 6.39
C SER A 284 -7.79 -10.15 5.69
N THR A 285 -8.50 -9.06 5.36
CA THR A 285 -7.90 -7.88 4.72
C THR A 285 -7.07 -7.11 5.75
N PRO A 286 -5.77 -6.88 5.52
CA PRO A 286 -4.96 -6.06 6.44
C PRO A 286 -5.57 -4.67 6.64
N ARG A 287 -5.59 -4.19 7.89
CA ARG A 287 -6.22 -2.92 8.25
C ARG A 287 -5.77 -1.72 7.41
N GLN A 288 -4.47 -1.58 7.16
CA GLN A 288 -3.96 -0.46 6.36
C GLN A 288 -4.47 -0.50 4.91
N MET A 289 -4.79 -1.68 4.38
CA MET A 289 -5.45 -1.81 3.07
C MET A 289 -6.91 -1.38 3.15
N ALA A 290 -7.64 -1.82 4.19
CA ALA A 290 -9.03 -1.44 4.41
C ALA A 290 -9.18 0.08 4.63
N GLU A 291 -8.35 0.66 5.49
CA GLU A 291 -8.27 2.11 5.71
C GLU A 291 -7.93 2.85 4.42
N HIS A 292 -6.99 2.33 3.62
CA HIS A 292 -6.66 2.95 2.34
C HIS A 292 -7.85 2.95 1.39
N ILE A 293 -8.53 1.82 1.19
CA ILE A 293 -9.73 1.71 0.33
C ILE A 293 -10.77 2.75 0.75
N VAL A 294 -11.18 2.71 2.01
CA VAL A 294 -12.23 3.57 2.57
C VAL A 294 -11.81 5.04 2.48
N ARG A 295 -10.56 5.38 2.78
CA ARG A 295 -10.00 6.74 2.62
C ARG A 295 -10.08 7.26 1.19
N ARG A 296 -9.84 6.42 0.19
CA ARG A 296 -9.85 6.86 -1.21
C ARG A 296 -11.25 6.89 -1.83
N LEU A 297 -12.22 6.23 -1.20
CA LEU A 297 -13.65 6.36 -1.55
C LEU A 297 -14.24 7.71 -1.15
N GLU A 298 -13.64 8.40 -0.18
CA GLU A 298 -14.05 9.74 0.25
C GLU A 298 -15.51 9.81 0.71
N LEU A 299 -15.92 8.84 1.54
CA LEU A 299 -17.30 8.67 2.01
C LEU A 299 -17.87 9.89 2.74
N TRP A 300 -17.00 10.78 3.21
CA TRP A 300 -17.35 12.02 3.92
C TRP A 300 -17.85 13.16 3.02
N ARG A 301 -17.76 13.04 1.68
CA ARG A 301 -18.16 14.13 0.77
C ARG A 301 -19.65 14.41 0.80
N ASP A 302 -20.47 13.36 0.95
CA ASP A 302 -21.92 13.44 1.06
C ASP A 302 -22.39 12.43 2.12
N PRO A 303 -22.18 12.74 3.41
CA PRO A 303 -22.49 11.79 4.47
C PRO A 303 -24.00 11.52 4.54
N GLU A 304 -24.85 12.48 4.18
CA GLU A 304 -26.31 12.30 4.33
C GLU A 304 -26.86 11.19 3.43
N ARG A 305 -26.31 11.04 2.22
CA ARG A 305 -26.74 10.03 1.24
C ARG A 305 -25.94 8.73 1.29
N VAL A 306 -24.78 8.71 1.94
CA VAL A 306 -23.89 7.56 1.90
C VAL A 306 -24.54 6.30 2.51
N ARG A 307 -24.51 5.19 1.78
CA ARG A 307 -24.73 3.84 2.31
C ARG A 307 -23.50 3.00 2.03
N VAL A 308 -23.09 2.16 2.95
CA VAL A 308 -21.94 1.27 2.78
C VAL A 308 -22.38 -0.16 2.97
N TYR A 309 -22.01 -1.00 2.01
CA TYR A 309 -22.31 -2.41 2.03
C TYR A 309 -21.03 -3.23 1.84
N GLU A 310 -20.78 -4.17 2.75
CA GLU A 310 -19.67 -5.13 2.66
C GLU A 310 -20.19 -6.55 2.39
N PRO A 311 -20.29 -6.99 1.13
CA PRO A 311 -20.55 -8.40 0.82
C PRO A 311 -19.30 -9.24 1.12
N PHE A 312 -19.50 -10.48 1.60
CA PHE A 312 -18.44 -11.36 2.08
C PHE A 312 -17.70 -10.73 3.26
N THR A 313 -18.49 -10.26 4.24
CA THR A 313 -18.03 -9.40 5.33
C THR A 313 -16.90 -10.01 6.16
N GLY A 314 -16.83 -11.34 6.27
CA GLY A 314 -15.91 -12.00 7.18
C GLY A 314 -16.00 -11.39 8.59
N ALA A 315 -14.87 -10.93 9.12
CA ALA A 315 -14.78 -10.28 10.44
C ALA A 315 -15.18 -8.78 10.46
N GLY A 316 -15.59 -8.20 9.31
CA GLY A 316 -16.05 -6.81 9.20
C GLY A 316 -14.94 -5.75 9.21
N VAL A 317 -13.73 -6.09 8.77
CA VAL A 317 -12.58 -5.16 8.80
C VAL A 317 -12.80 -3.94 7.91
N LEU A 318 -13.39 -4.11 6.72
CA LEU A 318 -13.68 -2.98 5.83
C LEU A 318 -14.83 -2.12 6.41
N LEU A 319 -15.88 -2.73 6.97
CA LEU A 319 -16.95 -2.00 7.64
C LEU A 319 -16.48 -1.22 8.87
N VAL A 320 -15.59 -1.79 9.70
CA VAL A 320 -14.99 -1.07 10.84
C VAL A 320 -14.17 0.13 10.33
N ALA A 321 -13.43 -0.01 9.23
CA ALA A 321 -12.74 1.12 8.60
C ALA A 321 -13.71 2.19 8.09
N ALA A 322 -14.83 1.79 7.46
CA ALA A 322 -15.89 2.69 6.99
C ALA A 322 -16.58 3.43 8.14
N LEU A 323 -16.94 2.72 9.21
CA LEU A 323 -17.53 3.27 10.42
C LEU A 323 -16.67 4.39 10.98
N ARG A 324 -15.38 4.13 11.15
CA ARG A 324 -14.44 5.09 11.73
C ARG A 324 -14.33 6.37 10.92
N GLN A 325 -14.21 6.24 9.60
CA GLN A 325 -14.13 7.38 8.72
C GLN A 325 -15.42 8.21 8.75
N LEU A 326 -16.57 7.56 8.61
CA LEU A 326 -17.85 8.24 8.64
C LEU A 326 -18.07 8.94 9.98
N ARG A 327 -17.86 8.23 11.09
CA ARG A 327 -17.98 8.79 12.44
C ARG A 327 -17.10 10.03 12.63
N SER A 328 -15.88 10.02 12.09
CA SER A 328 -14.95 11.17 12.18
C SER A 328 -15.39 12.39 11.38
N ALA A 329 -16.25 12.19 10.38
CA ALA A 329 -16.76 13.23 9.48
C ALA A 329 -18.13 13.78 9.90
N LEU A 330 -18.79 13.15 10.87
CA LEU A 330 -20.08 13.61 11.40
C LEU A 330 -19.94 14.92 12.18
N PRO A 331 -21.03 15.72 12.28
CA PRO A 331 -21.03 16.95 13.06
C PRO A 331 -20.58 16.72 14.51
N LEU A 332 -19.84 17.68 15.08
CA LEU A 332 -19.27 17.57 16.43
C LEU A 332 -20.35 17.73 17.50
N GLU A 333 -21.39 18.50 17.20
CA GLU A 333 -22.56 18.76 18.04
C GLU A 333 -23.46 17.54 18.26
N TRP A 334 -23.36 16.50 17.42
CA TRP A 334 -24.13 15.28 17.61
C TRP A 334 -23.68 14.55 18.88
N ASN A 335 -24.64 13.95 19.58
CA ASN A 335 -24.34 13.04 20.68
C ASN A 335 -24.00 11.63 20.14
N ASP A 336 -23.58 10.73 21.02
CA ASP A 336 -23.16 9.38 20.62
C ASP A 336 -24.33 8.52 20.10
N GLU A 337 -25.58 8.76 20.54
CA GLU A 337 -26.79 8.06 20.10
C GLU A 337 -27.26 8.50 18.70
N GLU A 338 -27.18 9.80 18.39
CA GLU A 338 -27.46 10.35 17.07
C GLU A 338 -26.47 9.81 16.03
N ARG A 339 -25.17 9.78 16.38
CA ARG A 339 -24.14 9.17 15.54
C ARG A 339 -24.39 7.67 15.33
N HIS A 340 -24.74 6.95 16.38
CA HIS A 340 -25.06 5.52 16.31
C HIS A 340 -26.23 5.22 15.38
N SER A 341 -27.34 5.95 15.55
CA SER A 341 -28.54 5.81 14.73
C SER A 341 -28.23 6.05 13.26
N PHE A 342 -27.45 7.10 12.98
CA PHE A 342 -27.02 7.39 11.62
C PHE A 342 -26.17 6.28 10.99
N LEU A 343 -25.22 5.72 11.75
CA LEU A 343 -24.30 4.69 11.26
C LEU A 343 -25.00 3.34 11.06
N THR A 344 -25.85 2.92 12.00
CA THR A 344 -26.58 1.64 11.94
C THR A 344 -27.58 1.58 10.78
N GLU A 345 -28.16 2.71 10.38
CA GLU A 345 -29.02 2.80 9.19
C GLU A 345 -28.27 2.68 7.86
N ARG A 346 -26.94 2.88 7.85
CA ARG A 346 -26.14 3.07 6.62
C ARG A 346 -25.08 2.01 6.41
N LEU A 347 -24.69 1.29 7.45
CA LEU A 347 -23.68 0.22 7.38
C LEU A 347 -24.36 -1.15 7.40
N ALA A 348 -24.13 -1.95 6.37
CA ALA A 348 -24.66 -3.30 6.27
C ALA A 348 -23.62 -4.29 5.73
N GLY A 349 -23.77 -5.56 6.09
CA GLY A 349 -22.92 -6.66 5.64
C GLY A 349 -23.68 -7.98 5.54
N ASP A 350 -23.21 -8.86 4.66
CA ASP A 350 -23.71 -10.22 4.54
C ASP A 350 -22.53 -11.19 4.43
N GLU A 351 -22.64 -12.33 5.12
CA GLU A 351 -21.60 -13.38 5.17
C GLU A 351 -22.26 -14.76 5.29
N ILE A 352 -21.68 -15.80 4.70
CA ILE A 352 -22.26 -17.16 4.72
C ILE A 352 -21.99 -17.86 6.07
N ASP A 353 -20.84 -17.57 6.67
CA ASP A 353 -20.46 -18.10 7.98
C ASP A 353 -21.12 -17.32 9.13
N GLU A 354 -21.95 -18.02 9.91
CA GLU A 354 -22.64 -17.48 11.08
C GLU A 354 -21.65 -16.94 12.12
N PHE A 355 -20.51 -17.62 12.33
CA PHE A 355 -19.53 -17.20 13.31
C PHE A 355 -18.82 -15.92 12.88
N ALA A 356 -18.45 -15.80 11.60
CA ALA A 356 -17.94 -14.55 11.04
C ALA A 356 -18.95 -13.39 11.16
N CYS A 357 -20.24 -13.60 10.89
CA CYS A 357 -21.27 -12.59 11.14
C CYS A 357 -21.27 -12.11 12.60
N GLU A 358 -21.14 -13.05 13.54
CA GLU A 358 -21.06 -12.72 14.96
C GLU A 358 -19.81 -11.88 15.28
N VAL A 359 -18.65 -12.31 14.77
CA VAL A 359 -17.38 -11.56 14.90
C VAL A 359 -17.53 -10.13 14.37
N ALA A 360 -18.12 -9.94 13.19
CA ALA A 360 -18.32 -8.62 12.60
C ALA A 360 -19.21 -7.72 13.46
N LYS A 361 -20.34 -8.23 13.99
CA LYS A 361 -21.22 -7.49 14.91
C LYS A 361 -20.47 -7.04 16.15
N LEU A 362 -19.73 -7.96 16.77
CA LEU A 362 -18.94 -7.69 17.96
C LEU A 362 -17.87 -6.62 17.68
N SER A 363 -17.12 -6.74 16.58
CA SER A 363 -16.13 -5.74 16.16
C SER A 363 -16.73 -4.35 15.95
N LEU A 364 -17.91 -4.26 15.34
CA LEU A 364 -18.63 -2.98 15.15
C LEU A 364 -19.12 -2.39 16.47
N ILE A 365 -19.62 -3.21 17.40
CA ILE A 365 -20.00 -2.77 18.75
C ILE A 365 -18.80 -2.14 19.49
N LEU A 366 -17.63 -2.78 19.44
CA LEU A 366 -16.42 -2.21 20.05
C LEU A 366 -16.01 -0.90 19.36
N ALA A 367 -16.01 -0.88 18.02
CA ALA A 367 -15.64 0.32 17.27
C ALA A 367 -16.60 1.50 17.50
N ASP A 368 -17.86 1.22 17.83
CA ASP A 368 -18.90 2.23 18.09
C ASP A 368 -19.24 2.44 19.56
N TYR A 369 -18.30 2.16 20.46
CA TYR A 369 -18.46 2.44 21.89
C TYR A 369 -19.06 3.85 22.15
N PRO A 370 -19.98 3.99 23.13
CA PRO A 370 -20.52 2.96 24.05
C PRO A 370 -21.81 2.28 23.56
N ASN A 371 -22.17 2.39 22.28
CA ASN A 371 -23.52 2.10 21.84
C ASN A 371 -23.89 0.60 21.80
N HIS A 372 -25.19 0.33 21.88
CA HIS A 372 -25.77 -1.01 21.84
C HIS A 372 -25.65 -1.68 20.45
N ASN A 373 -25.99 -2.96 20.35
CA ASN A 373 -26.04 -3.63 19.06
C ASN A 373 -27.23 -3.16 18.21
N GLY A 374 -26.96 -2.71 16.98
CA GLY A 374 -27.98 -2.35 15.98
C GLY A 374 -27.55 -2.65 14.54
N TRP A 375 -26.48 -3.42 14.34
CA TRP A 375 -25.82 -3.58 13.04
C TRP A 375 -26.54 -4.57 12.13
N ASP A 376 -26.79 -4.16 10.88
CA ASP A 376 -27.38 -5.02 9.84
C ASP A 376 -26.32 -5.95 9.22
N ILE A 377 -25.88 -6.93 10.00
CA ILE A 377 -25.03 -8.04 9.55
C ILE A 377 -25.86 -9.33 9.51
N GLN A 378 -26.04 -9.90 8.33
CA GLN A 378 -26.90 -11.07 8.14
C GLN A 378 -26.13 -12.27 7.62
N GLN A 379 -26.56 -13.46 8.08
CA GLN A 379 -26.09 -14.71 7.50
C GLN A 379 -26.80 -14.94 6.16
N ALA A 380 -26.05 -15.01 5.07
CA ALA A 380 -26.60 -15.31 3.76
C ALA A 380 -25.56 -15.85 2.77
N ASP A 381 -26.00 -16.78 1.93
CA ASP A 381 -25.24 -17.19 0.75
C ASP A 381 -25.43 -16.16 -0.38
N LEU A 382 -24.37 -15.40 -0.66
CA LEU A 382 -24.36 -14.35 -1.68
C LEU A 382 -24.22 -14.88 -3.11
N PHE A 383 -23.84 -16.14 -3.28
CA PHE A 383 -23.82 -16.79 -4.60
C PHE A 383 -25.20 -17.37 -4.97
N SER A 384 -26.10 -17.50 -4.00
CA SER A 384 -27.47 -17.97 -4.22
C SER A 384 -28.46 -16.80 -4.34
N GLY A 385 -29.32 -16.85 -5.35
CA GLY A 385 -30.37 -15.85 -5.57
C GLY A 385 -29.85 -14.49 -6.06
N ASP A 386 -30.57 -13.41 -5.70
CA ASP A 386 -30.32 -12.02 -6.13
C ASP A 386 -29.93 -11.10 -4.95
N ARG A 387 -29.56 -11.68 -3.81
CA ARG A 387 -29.31 -10.93 -2.57
C ARG A 387 -28.23 -9.86 -2.74
N LEU A 388 -27.11 -10.20 -3.37
CA LEU A 388 -26.01 -9.26 -3.63
C LEU A 388 -26.51 -8.02 -4.37
N ARG A 389 -27.31 -8.20 -5.43
CA ARG A 389 -27.87 -7.12 -6.24
C ARG A 389 -28.90 -6.29 -5.48
N THR A 390 -29.81 -6.94 -4.76
CA THR A 390 -30.93 -6.26 -4.07
C THR A 390 -30.47 -5.39 -2.90
N ARG A 391 -29.30 -5.68 -2.30
CA ARG A 391 -28.66 -4.84 -1.28
C ARG A 391 -28.05 -3.55 -1.84
N ILE A 392 -27.79 -3.47 -3.14
CA ILE A 392 -27.07 -2.36 -3.77
C ILE A 392 -28.04 -1.39 -4.42
N THR A 393 -27.88 -0.11 -4.10
CA THR A 393 -28.64 1.00 -4.66
C THR A 393 -27.69 2.06 -5.24
N ALA A 394 -28.22 3.08 -5.91
CA ALA A 394 -27.41 4.14 -6.51
C ALA A 394 -26.59 4.96 -5.50
N ASP A 395 -26.99 4.96 -4.22
CA ASP A 395 -26.30 5.65 -3.12
C ASP A 395 -25.34 4.73 -2.34
N THR A 396 -25.26 3.45 -2.73
CA THR A 396 -24.45 2.44 -2.03
C THR A 396 -23.00 2.48 -2.51
N PHE A 397 -22.06 2.60 -1.59
CA PHE A 397 -20.65 2.29 -1.75
C PHE A 397 -20.39 0.84 -1.35
N VAL A 398 -19.86 0.04 -2.26
CA VAL A 398 -19.58 -1.38 -1.99
C VAL A 398 -18.10 -1.54 -1.68
N ILE A 399 -17.77 -2.03 -0.48
CA ILE A 399 -16.41 -2.39 -0.08
C ILE A 399 -16.31 -3.90 0.04
N CYS A 400 -15.37 -4.56 -0.63
CA CYS A 400 -15.41 -6.02 -0.74
C CYS A 400 -14.02 -6.65 -0.86
N ASN A 401 -13.82 -7.77 -0.18
CA ASN A 401 -12.73 -8.70 -0.41
C ASN A 401 -13.31 -10.07 -0.80
N PRO A 402 -13.66 -10.28 -2.09
CA PRO A 402 -14.30 -11.52 -2.53
C PRO A 402 -13.34 -12.72 -2.44
N PRO A 403 -13.85 -13.96 -2.41
CA PRO A 403 -13.01 -15.15 -2.51
C PRO A 403 -12.29 -15.20 -3.87
N PHE A 404 -10.99 -15.57 -3.88
CA PHE A 404 -10.12 -15.49 -5.07
C PHE A 404 -10.13 -16.71 -6.00
N GLU A 405 -10.81 -17.77 -5.58
CA GLU A 405 -10.90 -19.03 -6.31
C GLU A 405 -11.92 -19.00 -7.46
N ASP A 406 -11.85 -20.02 -8.31
CA ASP A 406 -12.85 -20.26 -9.35
C ASP A 406 -14.05 -21.01 -8.75
N PHE A 407 -15.22 -20.94 -9.41
CA PHE A 407 -16.39 -21.71 -9.01
C PHE A 407 -16.16 -23.21 -9.20
N ASP A 408 -16.48 -23.97 -8.14
CA ASP A 408 -16.55 -25.42 -8.18
C ASP A 408 -17.67 -25.91 -9.10
N ALA A 409 -17.63 -27.19 -9.48
CA ALA A 409 -18.58 -27.76 -10.45
C ALA A 409 -20.06 -27.60 -10.02
N ASP A 410 -20.33 -27.65 -8.71
CA ASP A 410 -21.68 -27.51 -8.16
C ASP A 410 -22.16 -26.05 -8.09
N ASP A 411 -21.27 -25.09 -7.82
CA ASP A 411 -21.58 -23.66 -7.68
C ASP A 411 -21.81 -22.95 -9.03
N ARG A 412 -21.38 -23.57 -10.14
CA ARG A 412 -21.55 -23.04 -11.51
C ARG A 412 -23.01 -22.92 -11.96
N LYS A 413 -23.96 -23.40 -11.17
CA LYS A 413 -25.39 -23.25 -11.42
C LYS A 413 -25.96 -21.93 -10.89
N SER A 414 -25.19 -21.16 -10.10
CA SER A 414 -25.60 -19.85 -9.61
C SER A 414 -25.78 -18.83 -10.75
N GLY A 415 -26.66 -17.85 -10.56
CA GLY A 415 -26.84 -16.75 -11.51
C GLY A 415 -25.57 -15.91 -11.66
N ILE A 416 -24.82 -15.71 -10.57
CA ILE A 416 -23.56 -14.96 -10.56
C ILE A 416 -22.48 -15.69 -11.38
N ALA A 417 -22.37 -17.02 -11.27
CA ALA A 417 -21.40 -17.81 -12.04
C ALA A 417 -21.62 -17.76 -13.57
N GLN A 418 -22.74 -17.22 -14.05
CA GLN A 418 -22.95 -16.98 -15.49
C GLN A 418 -22.09 -15.82 -16.01
N HIS A 419 -21.62 -14.91 -15.15
CA HIS A 419 -20.76 -13.80 -15.55
C HIS A 419 -19.34 -14.28 -15.89
N ASP A 420 -18.73 -15.11 -15.04
CA ASP A 420 -17.40 -15.69 -15.24
C ASP A 420 -17.18 -16.91 -14.34
N VAL A 421 -16.24 -17.79 -14.71
CA VAL A 421 -15.84 -18.96 -13.88
C VAL A 421 -15.07 -18.50 -12.63
N SER A 422 -14.49 -17.31 -12.65
CA SER A 422 -13.77 -16.70 -11.54
C SER A 422 -14.71 -15.95 -10.60
N LYS A 423 -14.71 -16.32 -9.30
CA LYS A 423 -15.54 -15.63 -8.30
C LYS A 423 -15.26 -14.12 -8.23
N PRO A 424 -14.01 -13.62 -8.20
CA PRO A 424 -13.74 -12.18 -8.19
C PRO A 424 -14.30 -11.42 -9.38
N ILE A 425 -14.22 -11.98 -10.59
CA ILE A 425 -14.73 -11.34 -11.81
C ILE A 425 -16.25 -11.29 -11.78
N ALA A 426 -16.87 -12.43 -11.44
CA ALA A 426 -18.32 -12.57 -11.42
C ALA A 426 -18.98 -11.64 -10.38
N VAL A 427 -18.43 -11.59 -9.16
CA VAL A 427 -18.91 -10.69 -8.09
C VAL A 427 -18.76 -9.23 -8.53
N LEU A 428 -17.60 -8.85 -9.07
CA LEU A 428 -17.35 -7.47 -9.49
C LEU A 428 -18.28 -7.04 -10.64
N GLU A 429 -18.54 -7.92 -11.60
CA GLU A 429 -19.49 -7.65 -12.70
C GLU A 429 -20.92 -7.50 -12.18
N GLU A 430 -21.37 -8.37 -11.27
CA GLU A 430 -22.70 -8.30 -10.64
C GLU A 430 -22.87 -7.00 -9.84
N VAL A 431 -21.85 -6.60 -9.08
CA VAL A 431 -21.84 -5.35 -8.31
C VAL A 431 -21.90 -4.13 -9.23
N ILE A 432 -21.11 -4.09 -10.31
CA ILE A 432 -21.16 -2.97 -11.27
C ILE A 432 -22.54 -2.89 -11.95
N ALA A 433 -23.13 -4.03 -12.29
CA ALA A 433 -24.46 -4.10 -12.89
C ALA A 433 -25.57 -3.57 -11.95
N ALA A 434 -25.38 -3.69 -10.63
CA ALA A 434 -26.27 -3.12 -9.62
C ALA A 434 -26.12 -1.60 -9.45
N ASN A 435 -25.19 -0.96 -10.17
CA ASN A 435 -25.03 0.48 -10.28
C ASN A 435 -24.75 1.25 -8.95
N PRO A 436 -23.73 0.84 -8.16
CA PRO A 436 -23.38 1.52 -6.92
C PRO A 436 -22.79 2.93 -7.15
N ALA A 437 -22.79 3.75 -6.10
CA ALA A 437 -22.17 5.09 -6.07
C ALA A 437 -20.64 5.02 -6.25
N GLY A 438 -20.04 3.97 -5.67
CA GLY A 438 -18.60 3.71 -5.74
C GLY A 438 -18.29 2.28 -5.26
N ILE A 439 -17.09 1.82 -5.58
CA ILE A 439 -16.62 0.46 -5.27
C ILE A 439 -15.19 0.48 -4.74
N GLY A 440 -14.92 -0.30 -3.70
CA GLY A 440 -13.61 -0.52 -3.11
C GLY A 440 -13.34 -2.01 -2.97
N PHE A 441 -12.49 -2.58 -3.82
CA PHE A 441 -12.28 -4.01 -3.91
C PHE A 441 -10.83 -4.40 -3.63
N VAL A 442 -10.66 -5.54 -2.94
CA VAL A 442 -9.40 -6.27 -2.88
C VAL A 442 -9.46 -7.38 -3.93
N LEU A 443 -8.52 -7.40 -4.88
CA LEU A 443 -8.52 -8.35 -6.01
C LEU A 443 -7.15 -9.03 -6.15
N PRO A 444 -7.04 -10.15 -6.87
CA PRO A 444 -5.75 -10.69 -7.28
C PRO A 444 -4.97 -9.67 -8.14
N SER A 445 -3.63 -9.62 -8.02
CA SER A 445 -2.79 -8.69 -8.80
C SER A 445 -2.91 -8.85 -10.32
N SER A 446 -3.33 -10.03 -10.78
CA SER A 446 -3.66 -10.32 -12.17
C SER A 446 -4.76 -9.39 -12.73
N PHE A 447 -5.61 -8.81 -11.87
CA PHE A 447 -6.59 -7.79 -12.24
C PHE A 447 -5.98 -6.63 -13.03
N ILE A 448 -4.74 -6.22 -12.71
CA ILE A 448 -4.10 -5.04 -13.31
C ILE A 448 -3.85 -5.24 -14.80
N VAL A 449 -3.31 -6.40 -15.20
CA VAL A 449 -2.74 -6.61 -16.55
C VAL A 449 -3.36 -7.75 -17.35
N GLU A 450 -3.99 -8.74 -16.71
CA GLU A 450 -4.44 -9.92 -17.45
C GLU A 450 -5.63 -9.61 -18.36
N LYS A 451 -5.68 -10.32 -19.49
CA LYS A 451 -6.71 -10.16 -20.52
C LYS A 451 -8.09 -10.59 -20.03
N ARG A 452 -8.19 -11.58 -19.13
CA ARG A 452 -9.47 -12.06 -18.57
C ARG A 452 -10.26 -10.94 -17.87
N TYR A 453 -9.56 -10.02 -17.21
CA TYR A 453 -10.16 -8.87 -16.51
C TYR A 453 -10.46 -7.67 -17.43
N ARG A 454 -10.14 -7.73 -18.73
CA ARG A 454 -10.33 -6.59 -19.65
C ARG A 454 -11.78 -6.12 -19.71
N LYS A 455 -12.72 -7.05 -19.79
CA LYS A 455 -14.17 -6.74 -19.86
C LYS A 455 -14.62 -5.95 -18.63
N VAL A 456 -14.28 -6.43 -17.43
CA VAL A 456 -14.68 -5.77 -16.18
C VAL A 456 -13.96 -4.43 -15.99
N ARG A 457 -12.69 -4.30 -16.38
CA ARG A 457 -12.00 -3.00 -16.40
C ARG A 457 -12.65 -2.00 -17.35
N ALA A 458 -13.10 -2.44 -18.53
CA ALA A 458 -13.84 -1.59 -19.47
C ALA A 458 -15.19 -1.12 -18.88
N LEU A 459 -15.90 -1.99 -18.15
CA LEU A 459 -17.12 -1.61 -17.41
C LEU A 459 -16.82 -0.53 -16.37
N ILE A 460 -15.77 -0.70 -15.56
CA ILE A 460 -15.35 0.32 -14.58
C ILE A 460 -15.05 1.65 -15.27
N GLU A 461 -14.32 1.62 -16.39
CA GLU A 461 -13.97 2.81 -17.17
C GLU A 461 -15.21 3.55 -17.72
N SER A 462 -16.28 2.82 -18.06
CA SER A 462 -17.55 3.45 -18.47
C SER A 462 -18.38 4.01 -17.31
N HIS A 463 -18.34 3.36 -16.15
CA HIS A 463 -19.24 3.68 -15.03
C HIS A 463 -18.71 4.77 -14.10
N TYR A 464 -17.40 4.98 -14.03
CA TYR A 464 -16.78 5.90 -13.07
C TYR A 464 -15.89 6.94 -13.74
N THR A 465 -15.75 8.09 -13.10
CA THR A 465 -14.86 9.18 -13.56
C THR A 465 -13.56 9.26 -12.75
N SER A 466 -13.50 8.64 -11.58
CA SER A 466 -12.29 8.52 -10.76
C SER A 466 -12.02 7.06 -10.43
N VAL A 467 -10.84 6.57 -10.82
CA VAL A 467 -10.38 5.21 -10.56
C VAL A 467 -8.97 5.24 -10.00
N GLU A 468 -8.72 4.48 -8.95
CA GLU A 468 -7.41 4.20 -8.41
C GLU A 468 -7.16 2.70 -8.34
N ILE A 469 -5.98 2.28 -8.75
CA ILE A 469 -5.48 0.92 -8.59
C ILE A 469 -4.19 0.98 -7.76
N VAL A 470 -4.09 0.14 -6.73
CA VAL A 470 -2.88 0.01 -5.91
C VAL A 470 -2.31 -1.39 -6.04
N GLU A 471 -1.10 -1.52 -6.53
CA GLU A 471 -0.37 -2.80 -6.57
C GLU A 471 0.24 -3.09 -5.19
N ILE A 472 -0.09 -4.25 -4.63
CA ILE A 472 0.38 -4.72 -3.32
C ILE A 472 1.28 -5.96 -3.54
N PRO A 473 2.49 -5.99 -2.96
CA PRO A 473 3.44 -7.06 -3.22
C PRO A 473 3.00 -8.37 -2.55
N ASP A 474 3.59 -9.49 -2.99
CA ASP A 474 3.39 -10.82 -2.38
C ASP A 474 3.68 -10.80 -0.85
N ASP A 475 3.18 -11.81 -0.13
CA ASP A 475 3.36 -12.03 1.32
C ASP A 475 2.73 -10.94 2.22
N VAL A 476 1.79 -10.15 1.71
CA VAL A 476 0.95 -9.25 2.53
C VAL A 476 -0.20 -10.01 3.21
N PHE A 477 -0.72 -11.05 2.55
CA PHE A 477 -1.63 -12.01 3.16
C PHE A 477 -0.82 -13.12 3.82
N SER A 478 -1.06 -13.39 5.10
CA SER A 478 -0.34 -14.40 5.88
C SER A 478 -0.55 -15.83 5.39
N ALA A 479 -1.64 -16.09 4.64
CA ALA A 479 -2.07 -17.42 4.21
C ALA A 479 -1.93 -17.69 2.70
N SER A 480 -1.74 -16.67 1.86
CA SER A 480 -1.53 -16.85 0.41
C SER A 480 -0.34 -16.04 -0.09
N ARG A 481 0.55 -16.68 -0.85
CA ARG A 481 1.70 -16.03 -1.52
C ARG A 481 1.28 -15.21 -2.75
N THR A 482 0.00 -14.90 -2.88
CA THR A 482 -0.56 -14.26 -4.09
C THR A 482 -0.57 -12.76 -3.88
N ALA A 483 0.16 -12.01 -4.71
CA ALA A 483 0.04 -10.55 -4.77
C ALA A 483 -1.42 -10.13 -5.02
N ALA A 484 -1.78 -8.99 -4.45
CA ALA A 484 -3.11 -8.41 -4.59
C ALA A 484 -3.04 -7.02 -5.24
N ALA A 485 -4.21 -6.54 -5.66
CA ALA A 485 -4.44 -5.19 -6.09
C ALA A 485 -5.64 -4.62 -5.32
N LEU A 486 -5.57 -3.34 -4.96
CA LEU A 486 -6.73 -2.60 -4.50
C LEU A 486 -7.34 -1.87 -5.69
N LEU A 487 -8.64 -2.00 -5.89
CA LEU A 487 -9.42 -1.21 -6.85
C LEU A 487 -10.29 -0.24 -6.05
N ILE A 488 -10.19 1.05 -6.32
CA ILE A 488 -11.07 2.07 -5.77
C ILE A 488 -11.66 2.84 -6.95
N ALA A 489 -12.97 2.82 -7.12
CA ALA A 489 -13.65 3.62 -8.14
C ALA A 489 -14.81 4.39 -7.54
N ARG A 490 -14.94 5.67 -7.90
CA ARG A 490 -15.98 6.57 -7.37
C ARG A 490 -16.33 7.63 -8.42
N ASP A 491 -17.21 8.55 -8.03
CA ASP A 491 -17.74 9.60 -8.90
C ASP A 491 -18.40 8.96 -10.14
N ARG A 492 -19.49 8.21 -9.88
CA ARG A 492 -20.26 7.52 -10.90
C ARG A 492 -20.67 8.49 -12.02
N ARG A 493 -20.47 8.05 -13.27
CA ARG A 493 -20.79 8.83 -14.46
C ARG A 493 -22.31 8.99 -14.63
N THR A 494 -22.72 10.22 -14.86
CA THR A 494 -24.06 10.64 -15.27
C THR A 494 -24.08 10.97 -16.76
N VAL A 495 -25.27 11.13 -17.34
CA VAL A 495 -25.43 11.43 -18.78
C VAL A 495 -24.87 12.82 -19.14
N GLU A 496 -24.80 13.72 -18.18
CA GLU A 496 -24.32 15.10 -18.35
C GLU A 496 -22.80 15.21 -18.27
N ASP A 497 -22.12 14.16 -17.77
CA ASP A 497 -20.68 14.19 -17.56
C ASP A 497 -19.93 14.14 -18.88
N ILE A 498 -18.86 14.92 -18.93
CA ILE A 498 -17.88 14.85 -20.01
C ILE A 498 -17.24 13.45 -19.95
N PRO A 499 -17.07 12.74 -21.08
CA PRO A 499 -16.47 11.39 -21.13
C PRO A 499 -14.97 11.44 -20.84
N ARG A 500 -14.62 11.73 -19.59
CA ARG A 500 -13.25 11.82 -19.07
C ARG A 500 -13.12 10.97 -17.82
N ILE A 501 -11.93 10.41 -17.65
CA ILE A 501 -11.57 9.60 -16.49
C ILE A 501 -10.23 10.08 -15.94
N THR A 502 -10.15 10.13 -14.61
CA THR A 502 -8.91 10.31 -13.85
C THR A 502 -8.51 8.97 -13.27
N ILE A 503 -7.36 8.46 -13.69
CA ILE A 503 -6.79 7.19 -13.26
C ILE A 503 -5.60 7.49 -12.36
N ARG A 504 -5.56 6.89 -11.18
CA ARG A 504 -4.42 6.87 -10.29
C ARG A 504 -3.87 5.45 -10.16
N SER A 505 -2.56 5.29 -10.23
CA SER A 505 -1.89 4.01 -10.11
C SER A 505 -0.76 4.09 -9.12
N SER A 506 -0.94 3.40 -8.01
CA SER A 506 -0.08 3.42 -6.85
C SER A 506 0.60 2.05 -6.70
N GLU A 507 1.81 2.02 -6.15
CA GLU A 507 2.54 0.77 -5.91
C GLU A 507 3.19 0.77 -4.52
N VAL A 508 3.19 -0.40 -3.88
CA VAL A 508 3.96 -0.68 -2.66
C VAL A 508 5.05 -1.67 -3.04
N THR A 509 6.32 -1.29 -2.87
CA THR A 509 7.43 -2.22 -3.14
C THR A 509 7.62 -3.18 -1.98
N LEU A 510 8.31 -4.31 -2.23
CA LEU A 510 8.69 -5.25 -1.17
C LEU A 510 9.49 -4.58 -0.04
N ARG A 511 10.30 -3.56 -0.35
CA ARG A 511 11.07 -2.78 0.63
C ARG A 511 10.15 -2.02 1.59
N ASP A 512 9.07 -1.46 1.09
CA ASP A 512 8.15 -0.61 1.86
C ASP A 512 6.92 -1.37 2.37
N ARG A 513 6.90 -2.71 2.24
CA ARG A 513 5.80 -3.56 2.72
C ARG A 513 5.49 -3.33 4.20
N LEU A 514 6.52 -3.33 5.06
CA LEU A 514 6.34 -3.13 6.50
C LEU A 514 5.91 -1.68 6.83
N PRO A 515 6.53 -0.63 6.28
CA PRO A 515 6.01 0.73 6.37
C PRO A 515 4.54 0.88 5.94
N PHE A 516 4.14 0.22 4.85
CA PHE A 516 2.75 0.21 4.40
C PHE A 516 1.81 -0.47 5.40
N LEU A 517 2.16 -1.67 5.88
CA LEU A 517 1.34 -2.40 6.85
C LEU A 517 1.25 -1.72 8.22
N LYS A 518 2.22 -0.87 8.58
CA LYS A 518 2.24 -0.13 9.84
C LYS A 518 1.58 1.26 9.75
N ALA A 519 1.76 1.97 8.64
CA ALA A 519 1.41 3.38 8.55
C ALA A 519 0.75 3.79 7.22
N GLY A 520 0.43 2.84 6.34
CA GLY A 520 -0.23 3.10 5.06
C GLY A 520 0.64 3.83 4.03
N VAL A 521 1.96 3.78 4.19
CA VAL A 521 2.94 4.44 3.31
C VAL A 521 2.97 3.78 1.93
N ILE A 522 2.62 4.54 0.89
CA ILE A 522 2.73 4.12 -0.51
C ILE A 522 4.12 4.46 -1.03
N THR A 523 4.73 3.56 -1.83
CA THR A 523 6.06 3.82 -2.40
C THR A 523 5.98 4.89 -3.48
N ARG A 524 5.09 4.73 -4.46
CA ARG A 524 4.92 5.65 -5.58
C ARG A 524 3.47 5.74 -6.01
N SER A 525 3.07 6.91 -6.50
CA SER A 525 1.77 7.17 -7.10
C SER A 525 1.95 7.88 -8.44
N ARG A 526 1.15 7.50 -9.43
CA ARG A 526 1.10 8.10 -10.77
C ARG A 526 -0.35 8.43 -11.08
N SER A 527 -0.60 9.49 -11.84
CA SER A 527 -1.96 9.85 -12.25
C SER A 527 -2.00 10.26 -13.72
N LEU A 528 -3.10 9.94 -14.39
CA LEU A 528 -3.38 10.30 -15.76
C LEU A 528 -4.86 10.67 -15.88
N THR A 529 -5.15 11.77 -16.58
CA THR A 529 -6.52 12.10 -16.98
C THR A 529 -6.64 11.99 -18.49
N ARG A 530 -7.60 11.21 -18.98
CA ARG A 530 -7.81 11.01 -20.42
C ARG A 530 -9.29 10.98 -20.79
N TRP A 531 -9.56 11.16 -22.07
CA TRP A 531 -10.87 10.92 -22.65
C TRP A 531 -11.19 9.42 -22.65
N VAL A 532 -12.46 9.10 -22.42
CA VAL A 532 -12.99 7.74 -22.50
C VAL A 532 -13.59 7.55 -23.89
N PRO A 533 -13.06 6.62 -24.71
CA PRO A 533 -13.62 6.35 -26.02
C PRO A 533 -15.00 5.69 -25.92
N ASP A 534 -15.79 5.74 -27.00
CA ASP A 534 -17.13 5.11 -27.07
C ASP A 534 -17.11 3.62 -26.70
N THR A 535 -15.99 2.94 -27.01
CA THR A 535 -15.70 1.59 -26.56
C THR A 535 -14.47 1.61 -25.64
N PRO A 536 -14.67 1.60 -24.31
CA PRO A 536 -13.58 1.64 -23.34
C PRO A 536 -12.60 0.46 -23.51
N SER A 537 -11.29 0.74 -23.41
CA SER A 537 -10.25 -0.30 -23.57
C SER A 537 -10.06 -1.15 -22.31
N GLY A 538 -10.43 -0.61 -21.14
CA GLY A 538 -10.13 -1.20 -19.84
C GLY A 538 -8.68 -1.00 -19.41
N ASP A 539 -7.95 -0.06 -20.01
CA ASP A 539 -6.60 0.33 -19.59
C ASP A 539 -6.70 1.32 -18.43
N LEU A 540 -6.78 0.75 -17.22
CA LEU A 540 -6.92 1.47 -15.95
C LEU A 540 -5.61 1.55 -15.15
N TRP A 541 -4.49 1.12 -15.73
CA TRP A 541 -3.18 1.13 -15.08
C TRP A 541 -2.25 2.12 -15.78
N VAL A 542 -1.66 3.02 -15.01
CA VAL A 542 -0.61 3.95 -15.44
C VAL A 542 0.75 3.33 -15.09
N PRO A 543 1.50 2.79 -16.07
CA PRO A 543 2.77 2.13 -15.81
C PRO A 543 3.82 3.10 -15.27
N ALA A 544 4.86 2.59 -14.59
CA ALA A 544 6.03 3.41 -14.26
C ALA A 544 6.65 3.98 -15.53
N LEU A 545 7.18 5.20 -15.45
CA LEU A 545 7.78 5.88 -16.62
C LEU A 545 6.78 6.09 -17.76
N HIS A 546 5.48 6.27 -17.46
CA HIS A 546 4.41 6.43 -18.44
C HIS A 546 4.73 7.47 -19.52
N GLU A 547 5.27 8.63 -19.12
CA GLU A 547 5.62 9.70 -20.06
C GLU A 547 6.73 9.27 -21.05
N ILE A 548 7.65 8.41 -20.63
CA ILE A 548 8.67 7.82 -21.51
C ILE A 548 7.99 6.92 -22.53
N TRP A 549 7.09 6.04 -22.10
CA TRP A 549 6.40 5.13 -23.02
C TRP A 549 5.47 5.86 -23.98
N ALA A 550 4.81 6.93 -23.54
CA ALA A 550 4.05 7.82 -24.41
C ALA A 550 4.95 8.51 -25.44
N TYR A 551 6.12 9.02 -25.02
CA TYR A 551 7.11 9.63 -25.91
C TYR A 551 7.71 8.63 -26.91
N LEU A 552 7.79 7.34 -26.54
CA LEU A 552 8.34 6.27 -27.36
C LEU A 552 7.27 5.44 -28.09
N PHE A 553 6.01 5.85 -28.07
CA PHE A 553 4.91 5.03 -28.59
C PHE A 553 5.01 4.74 -30.09
N ASP A 554 5.39 5.74 -30.89
CA ASP A 554 5.48 5.65 -32.36
C ASP A 554 6.83 5.12 -32.87
N ARG A 555 7.67 4.59 -31.96
CA ARG A 555 9.02 4.15 -32.31
C ARG A 555 9.02 2.76 -32.98
N PRO A 556 10.03 2.45 -33.81
CA PRO A 556 10.25 1.09 -34.28
C PRO A 556 10.36 0.11 -33.11
N LYS A 557 9.88 -1.12 -33.30
CA LYS A 557 9.88 -2.14 -32.25
C LYS A 557 10.96 -3.18 -32.50
N LEU A 558 11.47 -3.81 -31.44
CA LEU A 558 12.47 -4.88 -31.53
C LEU A 558 12.05 -6.00 -32.50
N GLY A 559 10.78 -6.40 -32.46
CA GLY A 559 10.22 -7.42 -33.33
C GLY A 559 10.20 -7.04 -34.82
N ASN A 560 10.47 -5.78 -35.17
CA ASN A 560 10.64 -5.36 -36.56
C ASN A 560 12.00 -5.78 -37.12
N HIS A 561 13.03 -5.90 -36.28
CA HIS A 561 14.42 -6.19 -36.67
C HIS A 561 14.89 -7.60 -36.29
N LEU A 562 14.36 -8.16 -35.20
CA LEU A 562 14.75 -9.48 -34.70
C LEU A 562 13.57 -10.45 -34.68
N GLU A 563 13.85 -11.70 -34.98
CA GLU A 563 12.92 -12.81 -34.78
C GLU A 563 13.26 -13.55 -33.48
N LEU A 564 12.33 -13.53 -32.52
CA LEU A 564 12.54 -14.11 -31.19
C LEU A 564 11.86 -15.46 -31.06
N HIS A 565 12.64 -16.48 -30.64
CA HIS A 565 12.14 -17.82 -30.30
C HIS A 565 12.65 -18.30 -28.95
N ARG A 566 11.84 -19.09 -28.27
CA ARG A 566 12.24 -19.74 -27.02
C ARG A 566 13.23 -20.88 -27.31
N GLY A 567 14.17 -21.10 -26.40
CA GLY A 567 15.09 -22.23 -26.48
C GLY A 567 14.42 -23.60 -26.28
N ILE A 568 15.23 -24.65 -26.32
CA ILE A 568 14.82 -26.05 -26.30
C ILE A 568 14.10 -26.38 -24.98
N GLU A 569 12.93 -27.01 -25.13
CA GLU A 569 12.16 -27.62 -24.05
C GLU A 569 12.28 -29.14 -24.16
N TRP A 570 12.14 -29.87 -23.05
CA TRP A 570 12.23 -31.34 -23.02
C TRP A 570 10.98 -31.96 -22.40
N THR A 571 10.72 -33.21 -22.75
CA THR A 571 9.65 -34.02 -22.14
C THR A 571 10.00 -34.46 -20.72
N ALA A 572 11.28 -34.75 -20.49
CA ALA A 572 11.85 -35.02 -19.17
C ALA A 572 12.18 -33.72 -18.40
N PRO A 573 12.38 -33.79 -17.07
CA PRO A 573 12.81 -32.63 -16.28
C PRO A 573 14.09 -31.99 -16.83
N GLN A 574 14.13 -30.65 -16.90
CA GLN A 574 15.26 -29.90 -17.46
C GLN A 574 16.63 -30.25 -16.84
N ALA A 575 16.66 -30.68 -15.57
CA ALA A 575 17.89 -31.05 -14.87
C ALA A 575 18.63 -32.24 -15.51
N THR A 576 17.94 -33.10 -16.27
CA THR A 576 18.54 -34.27 -16.94
C THR A 576 18.90 -34.01 -18.40
N ALA A 577 18.68 -32.80 -18.91
CA ALA A 577 18.80 -32.46 -20.32
C ALA A 577 20.16 -31.82 -20.72
N TRP A 578 21.19 -32.03 -19.90
CA TRP A 578 22.54 -31.52 -20.15
C TRP A 578 23.63 -32.44 -19.60
N SER A 579 24.85 -32.26 -20.10
CA SER A 579 26.06 -32.96 -19.70
C SER A 579 27.25 -31.99 -19.61
N GLY A 580 28.16 -32.24 -18.68
CA GLY A 580 29.45 -31.52 -18.61
C GLY A 580 30.43 -31.96 -19.70
N GLU A 581 30.24 -33.16 -20.25
CA GLU A 581 31.09 -33.74 -21.30
C GLU A 581 30.31 -33.95 -22.61
N PRO A 582 30.99 -33.98 -23.77
CA PRO A 582 30.35 -34.26 -25.06
C PRO A 582 29.68 -35.64 -25.07
N GLN A 583 28.46 -35.72 -25.60
CA GLN A 583 27.71 -36.97 -25.76
C GLN A 583 27.05 -37.05 -27.14
N PRO A 584 26.80 -38.26 -27.68
CA PRO A 584 26.07 -38.41 -28.93
C PRO A 584 24.68 -37.75 -28.88
N GLY A 585 24.40 -36.86 -29.84
CA GLY A 585 23.13 -36.13 -29.91
C GLY A 585 23.03 -34.91 -28.99
N PHE A 586 24.11 -34.57 -28.28
CA PHE A 586 24.22 -33.34 -27.50
C PHE A 586 25.08 -32.31 -28.23
N GLU A 587 24.69 -31.04 -28.13
CA GLU A 587 25.37 -29.92 -28.80
C GLU A 587 25.84 -28.87 -27.77
N PRO A 588 26.93 -28.12 -28.03
CA PRO A 588 27.38 -27.04 -27.15
C PRO A 588 26.30 -25.97 -26.97
N GLY A 589 26.02 -25.60 -25.72
CA GLY A 589 24.91 -24.71 -25.42
C GLY A 589 24.78 -24.24 -23.98
N LEU A 590 23.72 -23.47 -23.73
CA LEU A 590 23.47 -22.82 -22.44
C LEU A 590 22.28 -23.46 -21.70
N HIS A 591 22.57 -24.08 -20.55
CA HIS A 591 21.56 -24.81 -19.78
C HIS A 591 20.70 -23.90 -18.89
N GLY A 592 21.31 -22.97 -18.16
CA GLY A 592 20.58 -22.09 -17.25
C GLY A 592 21.17 -20.70 -17.14
N VAL A 593 20.37 -19.76 -16.64
CA VAL A 593 20.71 -18.32 -16.58
C VAL A 593 21.69 -17.95 -15.47
N ASN A 594 22.08 -18.92 -14.63
CA ASN A 594 23.09 -18.67 -13.59
C ASN A 594 24.43 -18.32 -14.26
N GLY A 595 24.95 -17.14 -13.92
CA GLY A 595 26.15 -16.59 -14.57
C GLY A 595 25.87 -15.85 -15.89
N HIS A 596 24.62 -15.71 -16.32
CA HIS A 596 24.28 -14.88 -17.48
C HIS A 596 24.30 -13.41 -17.08
N GLN A 597 25.08 -12.62 -17.82
CA GLN A 597 25.32 -11.20 -17.56
C GLN A 597 25.14 -10.40 -18.83
N GLN A 598 24.98 -9.08 -18.72
CA GLN A 598 24.93 -8.21 -19.88
C GLN A 598 26.24 -8.35 -20.65
N PHE A 599 26.13 -8.53 -21.97
CA PHE A 599 27.25 -8.72 -22.90
C PHE A 599 28.00 -10.05 -22.78
N GLN A 600 27.67 -10.92 -21.81
CA GLN A 600 28.39 -12.17 -21.58
C GLN A 600 27.47 -13.34 -21.24
N SER A 601 27.58 -14.42 -22.03
CA SER A 601 26.90 -15.69 -21.76
C SER A 601 27.59 -16.48 -20.63
N PRO A 602 26.86 -17.34 -19.91
CA PRO A 602 27.46 -18.34 -19.02
C PRO A 602 28.41 -19.27 -19.76
N HIS A 603 29.19 -20.03 -19.00
CA HIS A 603 29.99 -21.11 -19.55
C HIS A 603 29.12 -22.15 -20.27
N PRO A 604 29.44 -22.49 -21.54
CA PRO A 604 28.73 -23.52 -22.28
C PRO A 604 28.86 -24.90 -21.66
N VAL A 605 27.81 -25.69 -21.80
CA VAL A 605 27.72 -27.11 -21.49
C VAL A 605 27.19 -27.85 -22.71
N TRP A 606 26.96 -29.17 -22.64
CA TRP A 606 26.38 -29.93 -23.74
C TRP A 606 24.89 -30.16 -23.48
N LEU A 607 24.00 -29.77 -24.39
CA LEU A 607 22.54 -29.90 -24.26
C LEU A 607 21.99 -31.01 -25.16
N ASP A 608 21.01 -31.76 -24.65
CA ASP A 608 20.35 -32.82 -25.41
C ASP A 608 19.51 -32.24 -26.56
N CYS A 609 19.93 -32.49 -27.81
CA CYS A 609 19.23 -32.04 -29.02
C CYS A 609 18.54 -33.18 -29.78
N ARG A 610 18.39 -34.36 -29.15
CA ARG A 610 17.74 -35.51 -29.78
C ARG A 610 16.24 -35.27 -29.98
N PRO A 611 15.69 -35.56 -31.17
CA PRO A 611 14.27 -35.31 -31.47
C PRO A 611 13.29 -35.99 -30.51
N GLU A 612 13.63 -37.18 -30.00
CA GLU A 612 12.80 -37.95 -29.06
C GLU A 612 12.74 -37.35 -27.64
N SER A 613 13.78 -36.60 -27.25
CA SER A 613 13.86 -35.95 -25.94
C SER A 613 13.19 -34.57 -25.94
N ALA A 614 13.15 -33.91 -27.09
CA ALA A 614 12.70 -32.54 -27.23
C ALA A 614 11.16 -32.40 -27.18
N ARG A 615 10.69 -31.38 -26.46
CA ARG A 615 9.31 -30.92 -26.47
C ARG A 615 9.17 -29.80 -27.52
N GLY A 616 8.52 -30.12 -28.63
CA GLY A 616 8.37 -29.20 -29.75
C GLY A 616 9.58 -29.20 -30.69
N SER A 617 9.71 -28.17 -31.53
CA SER A 617 10.69 -28.13 -32.63
C SER A 617 11.82 -27.13 -32.43
N ALA A 618 12.03 -26.62 -31.22
CA ALA A 618 13.04 -25.59 -30.94
C ALA A 618 14.49 -26.07 -31.23
N PHE A 619 14.76 -27.38 -31.16
CA PHE A 619 16.05 -27.96 -31.56
C PHE A 619 16.35 -27.82 -33.06
N LYS A 620 15.34 -27.52 -33.90
CA LYS A 620 15.47 -27.31 -35.35
C LYS A 620 15.63 -25.84 -35.75
N LEU A 621 15.67 -24.93 -34.78
CA LEU A 621 15.95 -23.51 -35.06
C LEU A 621 17.37 -23.38 -35.66
N PRO A 622 17.67 -22.31 -36.42
CA PRO A 622 18.97 -22.11 -37.06
C PRO A 622 20.02 -21.68 -36.04
N TRP A 623 20.37 -22.60 -35.13
CA TRP A 623 21.29 -22.37 -34.02
C TRP A 623 22.71 -22.09 -34.48
N ASP A 624 23.09 -22.52 -35.68
CA ASP A 624 24.39 -22.26 -36.32
C ASP A 624 24.57 -20.80 -36.80
N GLN A 625 23.47 -20.05 -36.96
CA GLN A 625 23.51 -18.66 -37.37
C GLN A 625 23.88 -17.71 -36.23
N THR A 626 24.52 -16.59 -36.59
CA THR A 626 24.77 -15.47 -35.69
C THR A 626 23.46 -14.95 -35.12
N LYS A 627 23.42 -14.77 -33.80
CA LYS A 627 22.21 -14.37 -33.06
C LYS A 627 22.56 -13.69 -31.76
N LEU A 628 21.55 -13.09 -31.13
CA LEU A 628 21.64 -12.67 -29.73
C LEU A 628 20.98 -13.71 -28.83
N ILE A 629 21.53 -13.87 -27.64
CA ILE A 629 21.00 -14.73 -26.59
C ILE A 629 20.48 -13.84 -25.46
N ILE A 630 19.20 -13.97 -25.14
CA ILE A 630 18.52 -13.19 -24.11
C ILE A 630 18.03 -14.15 -23.03
N ASN A 631 18.09 -13.75 -21.75
CA ASN A 631 17.46 -14.55 -20.70
C ASN A 631 15.92 -14.59 -20.87
N GLY A 632 15.34 -15.79 -20.80
CA GLY A 632 13.89 -16.04 -20.85
C GLY A 632 13.20 -16.00 -19.49
N VAL A 633 13.98 -15.97 -18.41
CA VAL A 633 13.53 -15.77 -17.02
C VAL A 633 14.20 -14.53 -16.42
N ARG A 634 13.53 -13.80 -15.54
CA ARG A 634 14.09 -12.59 -14.91
C ARG A 634 15.37 -12.90 -14.11
N LEU A 635 16.42 -12.08 -14.28
CA LEU A 635 17.69 -12.24 -13.52
C LEU A 635 17.60 -11.74 -12.08
N SER A 636 16.73 -10.77 -11.81
CA SER A 636 16.53 -10.22 -10.47
C SER A 636 15.07 -9.85 -10.24
N ARG A 637 14.72 -9.55 -8.98
CA ARG A 637 13.42 -8.99 -8.61
C ARG A 637 13.37 -7.45 -8.73
N TYR A 638 14.51 -6.81 -8.95
CA TYR A 638 14.67 -5.35 -9.04
C TYR A 638 14.62 -4.85 -10.50
N SER A 639 15.03 -3.60 -10.76
CA SER A 639 14.89 -2.92 -12.06
C SER A 639 15.76 -3.50 -13.18
N TRP A 640 16.89 -4.13 -12.87
CA TRP A 640 17.74 -4.80 -13.86
C TRP A 640 17.35 -6.28 -13.98
N ARG A 641 16.67 -6.64 -15.08
CA ARG A 641 16.11 -7.99 -15.26
C ARG A 641 16.50 -8.66 -16.58
N LEU A 642 17.00 -7.90 -17.56
CA LEU A 642 17.29 -8.34 -18.91
C LEU A 642 18.80 -8.24 -19.18
N ALA A 643 19.33 -9.28 -19.81
CA ALA A 643 20.69 -9.35 -20.31
C ALA A 643 20.72 -10.06 -21.65
N ALA A 644 21.43 -9.46 -22.59
CA ALA A 644 21.70 -9.97 -23.92
C ALA A 644 23.20 -10.17 -24.12
N SER A 645 23.56 -11.24 -24.82
CA SER A 645 24.92 -11.53 -25.27
C SER A 645 24.91 -11.86 -26.76
N PHE A 646 26.07 -11.69 -27.41
CA PHE A 646 26.26 -11.99 -28.82
C PHE A 646 26.79 -13.41 -28.99
N ASP A 647 26.20 -14.16 -29.92
CA ASP A 647 26.66 -15.51 -30.26
C ASP A 647 26.90 -15.66 -31.76
N ALA A 648 28.17 -15.87 -32.11
CA ALA A 648 28.63 -16.28 -33.42
C ALA A 648 29.20 -17.71 -33.43
N SER A 649 29.16 -18.41 -32.28
CA SER A 649 29.73 -19.74 -32.09
C SER A 649 28.72 -20.86 -32.33
N GLY A 650 27.45 -20.53 -32.55
CA GLY A 650 26.41 -21.48 -32.88
C GLY A 650 25.82 -22.21 -31.65
N LEU A 651 25.82 -21.58 -30.48
CA LEU A 651 25.36 -22.21 -29.24
C LEU A 651 23.86 -22.50 -29.26
N VAL A 652 23.48 -23.72 -28.86
CA VAL A 652 22.08 -24.07 -28.60
C VAL A 652 21.66 -23.58 -27.20
N CYS A 653 20.38 -23.27 -26.99
CA CYS A 653 19.92 -22.70 -25.72
C CYS A 653 18.73 -23.46 -25.15
N SER A 654 18.65 -23.58 -23.82
CA SER A 654 17.48 -24.13 -23.13
C SER A 654 16.30 -23.15 -23.09
N GLN A 655 15.14 -23.63 -22.65
CA GLN A 655 13.94 -22.83 -22.36
C GLN A 655 14.12 -21.66 -21.37
N GLN A 656 15.25 -21.59 -20.67
CA GLN A 656 15.59 -20.45 -19.82
C GLN A 656 16.14 -19.26 -20.61
N PHE A 657 16.34 -19.42 -21.91
CA PHE A 657 16.84 -18.40 -22.82
C PHE A 657 15.91 -18.22 -24.03
N ILE A 658 16.13 -17.13 -24.73
CA ILE A 658 15.46 -16.72 -25.95
C ILE A 658 16.55 -16.42 -26.98
N GLY A 659 16.49 -17.09 -28.13
CA GLY A 659 17.31 -16.74 -29.28
C GLY A 659 16.65 -15.61 -30.05
N ALA A 660 17.43 -14.62 -30.47
CA ALA A 660 16.97 -13.51 -31.28
C ALA A 660 17.84 -13.40 -32.55
N TRP A 661 17.27 -13.82 -33.67
CA TRP A 661 17.96 -13.84 -34.97
C TRP A 661 17.72 -12.54 -35.74
N PRO A 662 18.73 -12.03 -36.46
CA PRO A 662 18.56 -10.87 -37.34
C PRO A 662 17.58 -11.21 -38.48
N LYS A 663 16.66 -10.28 -38.77
CA LYS A 663 15.88 -10.34 -40.01
C LYS A 663 16.72 -9.91 -41.20
N GLU A 664 16.22 -10.19 -42.40
CA GLU A 664 16.86 -9.79 -43.66
C GLU A 664 17.20 -8.28 -43.65
N GLY A 665 18.46 -7.97 -43.98
CA GLY A 665 18.98 -6.60 -44.01
C GLY A 665 19.69 -6.13 -42.73
N VAL A 666 19.63 -6.89 -41.64
CA VAL A 666 20.36 -6.55 -40.40
C VAL A 666 21.78 -7.15 -40.43
N SER A 667 22.79 -6.29 -40.41
CA SER A 667 24.21 -6.65 -40.35
C SER A 667 24.68 -7.02 -38.94
N ASP A 668 25.83 -7.69 -38.82
CA ASP A 668 26.44 -8.02 -37.51
C ASP A 668 26.76 -6.77 -36.68
N LYS A 669 27.15 -5.66 -37.33
CA LYS A 669 27.37 -4.37 -36.64
C LYS A 669 26.08 -3.84 -36.04
N GLU A 670 24.99 -3.86 -36.80
CA GLU A 670 23.67 -3.47 -36.28
C GLU A 670 23.21 -4.43 -35.18
N LEU A 671 23.53 -5.72 -35.27
CA LEU A 671 23.23 -6.71 -34.25
C LEU A 671 23.96 -6.41 -32.93
N LEU A 672 25.22 -5.97 -32.97
CA LEU A 672 25.95 -5.48 -31.79
C LEU A 672 25.31 -4.23 -31.19
N ALA A 673 24.87 -3.27 -32.02
CA ALA A 673 24.15 -2.10 -31.55
C ALA A 673 22.81 -2.47 -30.90
N LEU A 674 22.06 -3.42 -31.49
CA LEU A 674 20.81 -3.94 -30.91
C LEU A 674 21.04 -4.68 -29.59
N MET A 675 22.14 -5.42 -29.45
CA MET A 675 22.54 -6.01 -28.17
C MET A 675 22.75 -4.93 -27.10
N ALA A 676 23.41 -3.83 -27.46
CA ALA A 676 23.60 -2.70 -26.58
C ALA A 676 22.26 -2.09 -26.15
N VAL A 677 21.31 -1.93 -27.09
CA VAL A 677 19.94 -1.49 -26.78
C VAL A 677 19.25 -2.44 -25.80
N LEU A 678 19.35 -3.76 -25.99
CA LEU A 678 18.76 -4.75 -25.07
C LEU A 678 19.37 -4.70 -23.67
N ASN A 679 20.65 -4.35 -23.55
CA ASN A 679 21.35 -4.15 -22.28
C ASN A 679 21.20 -2.74 -21.69
N SER A 680 20.54 -1.83 -22.41
CA SER A 680 20.37 -0.42 -22.02
C SER A 680 19.31 -0.22 -20.94
N PRO A 681 19.27 0.97 -20.31
CA PRO A 681 18.23 1.34 -19.34
C PRO A 681 16.80 1.26 -19.91
N ILE A 682 16.58 1.65 -21.17
CA ILE A 682 15.23 1.63 -21.77
C ILE A 682 14.68 0.21 -21.87
N ALA A 683 15.45 -0.72 -22.43
CA ALA A 683 14.98 -2.10 -22.59
C ALA A 683 14.77 -2.80 -21.24
N ASN A 684 15.65 -2.55 -20.26
CA ASN A 684 15.49 -3.10 -18.92
C ASN A 684 14.31 -2.50 -18.15
N ALA A 685 14.07 -1.19 -18.29
CA ALA A 685 12.91 -0.54 -17.71
C ALA A 685 11.63 -1.07 -18.34
N PHE A 686 11.60 -1.22 -19.67
CA PHE A 686 10.48 -1.80 -20.40
C PHE A 686 10.18 -3.25 -19.93
N ALA A 687 11.22 -4.10 -19.88
CA ALA A 687 11.08 -5.47 -19.43
C ALA A 687 10.57 -5.55 -17.98
N THR A 688 10.98 -4.62 -17.12
CA THR A 688 10.53 -4.53 -15.72
C THR A 688 9.08 -4.07 -15.60
N VAL A 689 8.69 -3.04 -16.35
CA VAL A 689 7.37 -2.41 -16.26
C VAL A 689 6.27 -3.25 -16.90
N PHE A 690 6.55 -3.91 -18.02
CA PHE A 690 5.54 -4.65 -18.79
C PHE A 690 5.58 -6.17 -18.56
N THR A 691 6.42 -6.66 -17.64
CA THR A 691 6.47 -8.08 -17.26
C THR A 691 6.38 -8.27 -15.74
N LEU A 692 5.28 -8.85 -15.28
CA LEU A 692 5.08 -9.27 -13.88
C LEU A 692 5.53 -10.72 -13.63
N ASP A 693 5.48 -11.56 -14.67
CA ASP A 693 5.81 -12.98 -14.61
C ASP A 693 7.30 -13.24 -14.40
N GLN A 694 7.63 -14.43 -13.86
CA GLN A 694 9.03 -14.89 -13.79
C GLN A 694 9.66 -15.14 -15.16
N ARG A 695 8.83 -15.49 -16.16
CA ARG A 695 9.23 -15.79 -17.55
C ARG A 695 8.75 -14.69 -18.50
N TYR A 696 9.59 -14.29 -19.44
CA TYR A 696 9.20 -13.29 -20.44
C TYR A 696 8.27 -13.88 -21.50
N ARG A 697 7.26 -13.10 -21.87
CA ARG A 697 6.41 -13.36 -23.03
C ARG A 697 7.09 -12.78 -24.28
N LEU A 698 7.25 -13.60 -25.31
CA LEU A 698 7.91 -13.18 -26.56
C LEU A 698 7.19 -11.99 -27.21
N THR A 699 5.86 -11.96 -27.12
CA THR A 699 5.05 -10.83 -27.63
C THR A 699 5.43 -9.51 -26.95
N THR A 700 5.66 -9.52 -25.63
CA THR A 700 6.04 -8.33 -24.87
C THR A 700 7.45 -7.87 -25.25
N LEU A 701 8.43 -8.77 -25.30
CA LEU A 701 9.81 -8.37 -25.66
C LEU A 701 9.91 -7.85 -27.10
N ARG A 702 9.08 -8.37 -28.02
CA ARG A 702 8.98 -7.84 -29.39
C ARG A 702 8.55 -6.38 -29.43
N ASP A 703 7.82 -5.90 -28.43
CA ASP A 703 7.33 -4.53 -28.33
C ASP A 703 8.34 -3.56 -27.68
N ILE A 704 9.55 -4.00 -27.31
CA ILE A 704 10.60 -3.08 -26.83
C ILE A 704 10.83 -1.98 -27.88
N PRO A 705 10.70 -0.69 -27.52
CA PRO A 705 10.92 0.40 -28.45
C PRO A 705 12.41 0.53 -28.77
N LEU A 706 12.71 0.84 -30.03
CA LEU A 706 14.05 1.16 -30.55
C LEU A 706 14.12 2.65 -30.89
N PRO A 707 15.31 3.29 -30.89
CA PRO A 707 15.41 4.65 -31.41
C PRO A 707 15.16 4.66 -32.93
N ASN A 708 14.77 5.82 -33.48
CA ASN A 708 14.54 5.95 -34.93
C ASN A 708 15.82 5.76 -35.75
N HIS A 709 16.97 6.06 -35.14
CA HIS A 709 18.28 5.94 -35.74
C HIS A 709 19.26 5.45 -34.68
N LEU A 710 20.02 4.40 -35.00
CA LEU A 710 21.13 3.91 -34.20
C LEU A 710 22.45 4.34 -34.88
N PRO A 711 23.26 5.19 -34.25
CA PRO A 711 24.58 5.54 -34.76
C PRO A 711 25.47 4.30 -34.92
N PRO A 712 26.15 4.12 -36.07
CA PRO A 712 27.03 2.96 -36.30
C PRO A 712 28.20 2.89 -35.30
N GLU A 713 28.60 4.03 -34.73
CA GLU A 713 29.67 4.14 -33.73
C GLU A 713 29.36 3.34 -32.46
N ILE A 714 28.08 3.12 -32.13
CA ILE A 714 27.69 2.30 -30.96
C ILE A 714 28.23 0.88 -31.11
N ALA A 715 28.21 0.31 -32.33
CA ALA A 715 28.74 -1.03 -32.56
C ALA A 715 30.25 -1.10 -32.29
N GLU A 716 30.98 -0.02 -32.61
CA GLU A 716 32.42 0.09 -32.37
C GLU A 716 32.72 0.22 -30.88
N MET A 717 31.96 1.05 -30.16
CA MET A 717 32.05 1.18 -28.70
C MET A 717 31.79 -0.16 -28.00
N VAL A 718 30.78 -0.91 -28.45
CA VAL A 718 30.45 -2.24 -27.93
C VAL A 718 31.57 -3.23 -28.22
N ALA A 719 32.14 -3.23 -29.41
CA ALA A 719 33.27 -4.09 -29.75
C ALA A 719 34.48 -3.80 -28.86
N THR A 720 34.82 -2.52 -28.64
CA THR A 720 35.90 -2.12 -27.70
C THR A 720 35.60 -2.57 -26.27
N TYR A 721 34.36 -2.44 -25.81
CA TYR A 721 33.95 -2.90 -24.49
C TYR A 721 34.09 -4.43 -24.35
N LEU A 722 33.63 -5.21 -25.33
CA LEU A 722 33.75 -6.68 -25.34
C LEU A 722 35.21 -7.15 -25.35
N GLU A 723 36.04 -6.51 -26.18
CA GLU A 723 37.48 -6.81 -26.23
C GLU A 723 38.10 -6.59 -24.84
N ARG A 724 37.78 -5.46 -24.20
CA ARG A 724 38.32 -5.16 -22.88
C ARG A 724 37.79 -6.10 -21.80
N LEU A 725 36.51 -6.47 -21.88
CA LEU A 725 35.86 -7.41 -20.96
C LEU A 725 36.56 -8.77 -20.97
N SER A 726 36.99 -9.24 -22.14
CA SER A 726 37.75 -10.50 -22.30
C SER A 726 39.16 -10.45 -21.68
N GLN A 727 39.71 -9.26 -21.42
CA GLN A 727 41.07 -9.04 -20.92
C GLN A 727 41.13 -8.73 -19.41
N THR A 728 39.98 -8.70 -18.72
CA THR A 728 39.83 -8.13 -17.36
C THR A 728 40.71 -8.82 -16.30
N GLU A 729 41.05 -10.09 -16.46
CA GLU A 729 41.93 -10.83 -15.53
C GLU A 729 43.37 -10.27 -15.46
N LEU A 730 43.76 -9.35 -16.35
CA LEU A 730 45.14 -8.88 -16.54
C LEU A 730 45.40 -7.42 -16.11
N SER A 731 44.46 -6.69 -15.48
CA SER A 731 44.64 -5.25 -15.18
C SER A 731 44.09 -4.79 -13.82
N PHE A 732 44.88 -3.97 -13.09
CA PHE A 732 44.52 -3.39 -11.80
C PHE A 732 43.40 -2.33 -11.85
N ASP A 733 43.19 -1.68 -13.00
CA ASP A 733 42.16 -0.62 -13.20
C ASP A 733 41.01 -1.07 -14.14
N GLY A 734 40.90 -2.38 -14.41
CA GLY A 734 39.98 -2.94 -15.42
C GLY A 734 38.53 -2.50 -15.23
N ASP A 735 38.02 -2.59 -14.00
CA ASP A 735 36.62 -2.31 -13.68
C ASP A 735 36.24 -0.84 -13.89
N ALA A 736 37.12 0.11 -13.54
CA ALA A 736 36.85 1.54 -13.70
C ALA A 736 36.78 1.93 -15.19
N VAL A 737 37.64 1.32 -16.03
CA VAL A 737 37.61 1.51 -17.48
C VAL A 737 36.35 0.89 -18.09
N LEU A 738 35.99 -0.33 -17.69
CA LEU A 738 34.78 -1.01 -18.17
C LEU A 738 33.51 -0.24 -17.77
N GLN A 739 33.43 0.27 -16.54
CA GLN A 739 32.33 1.12 -16.10
C GLN A 739 32.21 2.38 -16.95
N ARG A 740 33.34 3.04 -17.27
CA ARG A 740 33.33 4.23 -18.13
C ARG A 740 32.84 3.93 -19.54
N LEU A 741 33.40 2.90 -20.18
CA LEU A 741 32.98 2.48 -21.53
C LEU A 741 31.49 2.12 -21.58
N LEU A 742 31.00 1.40 -20.56
CA LEU A 742 29.59 1.05 -20.48
C LEU A 742 28.69 2.27 -20.24
N ALA A 743 29.12 3.24 -19.43
CA ALA A 743 28.40 4.50 -19.25
C ALA A 743 28.36 5.33 -20.55
N GLU A 744 29.44 5.33 -21.34
CA GLU A 744 29.48 5.97 -22.66
C GLU A 744 28.53 5.29 -23.65
N ILE A 745 28.48 3.95 -23.66
CA ILE A 745 27.52 3.18 -24.47
C ILE A 745 26.08 3.54 -24.08
N ASP A 746 25.74 3.55 -22.79
CA ASP A 746 24.42 3.96 -22.31
C ASP A 746 24.10 5.41 -22.73
N GLY A 747 25.07 6.32 -22.60
CA GLY A 747 24.94 7.72 -23.00
C GLY A 747 24.64 7.89 -24.50
N ALA A 748 25.35 7.16 -25.36
CA ALA A 748 25.13 7.18 -26.81
C ALA A 748 23.76 6.59 -27.19
N ILE A 749 23.33 5.51 -26.51
CA ILE A 749 22.00 4.92 -26.72
C ILE A 749 20.90 5.90 -26.29
N LEU A 750 20.99 6.48 -25.09
CA LEU A 750 19.98 7.43 -24.59
C LEU A 750 19.89 8.68 -25.47
N ALA A 751 21.02 9.20 -25.94
CA ALA A 751 21.04 10.29 -26.92
C ALA A 751 20.29 9.93 -28.20
N SER A 752 20.38 8.67 -28.65
CA SER A 752 19.68 8.18 -29.84
C SER A 752 18.15 8.14 -29.68
N TYR A 753 17.65 8.01 -28.45
CA TYR A 753 16.21 8.12 -28.15
C TYR A 753 15.70 9.56 -28.14
N ALA A 754 16.59 10.55 -28.07
CA ALA A 754 16.28 11.97 -28.00
C ALA A 754 15.28 12.33 -26.88
N LEU A 755 15.40 11.67 -25.73
CA LEU A 755 14.54 11.95 -24.58
C LEU A 755 14.76 13.38 -24.07
N PRO A 756 13.70 14.10 -23.67
CA PRO A 756 13.86 15.27 -22.83
C PRO A 756 14.71 14.94 -21.59
N VAL A 757 15.64 15.82 -21.22
CA VAL A 757 16.58 15.58 -20.09
C VAL A 757 15.84 15.16 -18.83
N ARG A 758 14.68 15.76 -18.53
CA ARG A 758 13.86 15.36 -17.37
C ARG A 758 13.47 13.88 -17.40
N LEU A 759 13.01 13.37 -18.55
CA LEU A 759 12.59 11.98 -18.72
C LEU A 759 13.78 11.02 -18.66
N GLU A 760 14.91 11.41 -19.25
CA GLU A 760 16.15 10.64 -19.13
C GLU A 760 16.58 10.52 -17.66
N ARG A 761 16.52 11.61 -16.89
CA ARG A 761 16.85 11.58 -15.45
C ARG A 761 15.89 10.73 -14.64
N GLU A 762 14.60 10.77 -14.96
CA GLU A 762 13.60 9.90 -14.34
C GLU A 762 13.92 8.42 -14.60
N LEU A 763 14.27 8.06 -15.85
CA LEU A 763 14.70 6.73 -16.22
C LEU A 763 15.95 6.28 -15.46
N LEU A 764 16.97 7.12 -15.35
CA LEU A 764 18.21 6.74 -14.65
C LEU A 764 17.97 6.54 -13.14
N ARG A 765 17.14 7.39 -12.52
CA ARG A 765 16.72 7.21 -11.11
C ARG A 765 15.91 5.93 -10.88
N PHE A 766 15.22 5.41 -11.90
CA PHE A 766 14.50 4.13 -11.79
C PHE A 766 15.41 2.94 -11.44
N PHE A 767 16.71 3.05 -11.72
CA PHE A 767 17.71 2.02 -11.45
C PHE A 767 18.55 2.25 -10.19
N GLU A 768 18.30 3.34 -9.47
CA GLU A 768 19.05 3.69 -8.27
C GLU A 768 18.92 2.60 -7.18
N GLY A 769 20.05 2.18 -6.62
CA GLY A 769 20.11 1.10 -5.62
C GLY A 769 19.90 -0.32 -6.17
N ALA A 770 19.66 -0.50 -7.48
CA ALA A 770 19.55 -1.82 -8.09
C ALA A 770 20.89 -2.28 -8.69
N ARG A 771 21.32 -3.50 -8.36
CA ARG A 771 22.54 -4.10 -8.93
C ARG A 771 22.35 -4.41 -10.42
N ARG A 772 23.21 -3.84 -11.27
CA ARG A 772 23.28 -4.16 -12.71
C ARG A 772 24.00 -5.52 -12.90
N PRO A 773 23.46 -6.46 -13.71
CA PRO A 773 24.05 -7.78 -13.90
C PRO A 773 25.17 -7.73 -14.94
N VAL A 774 26.30 -7.11 -14.59
CA VAL A 774 27.52 -7.02 -15.40
C VAL A 774 28.66 -7.80 -14.74
N ALA A 775 29.71 -8.13 -15.50
CA ALA A 775 30.84 -8.95 -15.03
C ALA A 775 31.90 -8.18 -14.22
N HIS A 776 31.79 -6.85 -14.14
CA HIS A 776 32.70 -5.96 -13.42
C HIS A 776 31.94 -5.14 -12.37
N ALA A 777 32.66 -4.41 -11.50
CA ALA A 777 32.03 -3.47 -10.57
C ALA A 777 31.24 -2.38 -11.32
N TRP A 778 30.05 -2.04 -10.81
CA TRP A 778 29.19 -0.99 -11.34
C TRP A 778 28.63 -0.14 -10.21
N GLU A 779 29.11 1.10 -10.12
CA GLU A 779 28.69 2.06 -9.09
C GLU A 779 27.64 3.06 -9.59
N GLY A 780 27.12 2.86 -10.81
CA GLY A 780 26.18 3.77 -11.46
C GLY A 780 26.87 4.73 -12.43
N TRP A 781 26.07 5.67 -12.96
CA TRP A 781 26.57 6.64 -13.93
C TRP A 781 27.26 7.82 -13.22
N PRO A 782 28.50 8.16 -13.60
CA PRO A 782 29.26 9.20 -12.92
C PRO A 782 28.67 10.59 -13.17
N GLY A 783 28.70 11.45 -12.14
CA GLY A 783 28.37 12.88 -12.27
C GLY A 783 26.88 13.22 -12.36
N LEU A 784 25.98 12.23 -12.30
CA LEU A 784 24.53 12.48 -12.42
C LEU A 784 23.99 13.46 -11.37
N GLU A 785 24.36 13.34 -10.10
CA GLU A 785 23.83 14.20 -9.04
C GLU A 785 24.29 15.65 -9.12
N ILE A 786 25.43 15.88 -9.78
CA ILE A 786 26.14 17.15 -9.74
C ILE A 786 25.65 18.09 -10.86
N SER A 787 24.90 17.59 -11.85
CA SER A 787 24.45 18.37 -13.01
C SER A 787 23.03 17.97 -13.45
N PRO A 788 21.99 18.35 -12.69
CA PRO A 788 20.61 17.89 -12.92
C PRO A 788 20.00 18.36 -14.25
N GLY A 789 20.56 19.39 -14.88
CA GLY A 789 20.06 19.96 -16.14
C GLY A 789 20.73 19.43 -17.42
N LEU A 790 21.66 18.47 -17.32
CA LEU A 790 22.35 17.89 -18.47
C LEU A 790 21.88 16.45 -18.73
N SER A 791 21.94 15.98 -19.98
CA SER A 791 21.86 14.55 -20.29
C SER A 791 23.11 13.80 -19.78
N LEU A 792 23.03 12.47 -19.75
CA LEU A 792 24.16 11.59 -19.43
C LEU A 792 25.31 11.81 -20.41
N ALA A 793 25.03 11.88 -21.71
CA ALA A 793 26.04 12.11 -22.73
C ALA A 793 26.76 13.46 -22.53
N GLU A 794 26.02 14.53 -22.25
CA GLU A 794 26.60 15.85 -21.93
C GLU A 794 27.42 15.84 -20.64
N THR A 795 26.95 15.11 -19.63
CA THR A 795 27.67 14.94 -18.35
C THR A 795 29.01 14.25 -18.55
N LEU A 796 29.02 13.14 -19.31
CA LEU A 796 30.22 12.36 -19.61
C LEU A 796 31.22 13.15 -20.47
N ASN A 797 30.72 14.00 -21.38
CA ASN A 797 31.55 14.85 -22.25
C ASN A 797 32.08 16.13 -21.55
N GLY A 798 31.87 16.29 -20.24
CA GLY A 798 32.36 17.45 -19.50
C GLY A 798 31.66 18.77 -19.83
N ALA A 799 30.43 18.72 -20.40
CA ALA A 799 29.71 19.92 -20.83
C ALA A 799 29.42 20.91 -19.69
N ARG A 800 29.44 20.44 -18.43
CA ARG A 800 29.32 21.29 -17.24
C ARG A 800 30.36 22.42 -17.22
N GLU A 801 31.61 22.13 -17.59
CA GLU A 801 32.66 23.15 -17.63
C GLU A 801 32.34 24.22 -18.67
N ARG A 802 31.73 23.82 -19.80
CA ARG A 802 31.28 24.72 -20.89
C ARG A 802 30.07 25.56 -20.51
N PHE A 803 29.18 25.05 -19.65
CA PHE A 803 27.94 25.72 -19.21
C PHE A 803 28.04 26.39 -17.83
N SER A 804 29.24 26.50 -17.26
CA SER A 804 29.50 27.10 -15.94
C SER A 804 29.32 28.64 -15.89
N GLY A 805 29.04 29.29 -17.02
CA GLY A 805 28.77 30.73 -17.13
C GLY A 805 27.28 31.10 -17.13
N ASN A 806 26.98 32.40 -17.20
CA ASN A 806 25.62 32.96 -17.17
C ASN A 806 24.88 32.83 -18.52
N TRP A 807 25.03 31.69 -19.21
CA TRP A 807 24.60 31.50 -20.60
C TRP A 807 23.09 31.56 -20.78
N VAL A 808 22.30 31.20 -19.75
CA VAL A 808 20.84 31.30 -19.77
C VAL A 808 20.40 32.75 -19.99
N ARG A 809 21.13 33.72 -19.43
CA ARG A 809 20.87 35.16 -19.63
C ARG A 809 21.25 35.65 -21.03
N SER A 810 22.22 35.01 -21.71
CA SER A 810 22.65 35.40 -23.06
C SER A 810 21.85 34.71 -24.17
N VAL A 811 21.19 33.58 -23.88
CA VAL A 811 20.37 32.83 -24.85
C VAL A 811 18.89 33.20 -24.72
N PHE A 812 18.40 33.43 -23.50
CA PHE A 812 17.05 33.91 -23.22
C PHE A 812 17.09 35.39 -22.85
N GLU A 813 17.59 36.23 -23.75
CA GLU A 813 17.36 37.67 -23.63
C GLU A 813 15.86 37.92 -23.79
N PRO A 814 15.21 38.63 -22.85
CA PRO A 814 13.81 39.01 -23.02
C PRO A 814 13.66 39.78 -24.33
N LEU A 815 12.58 39.49 -25.06
CA LEU A 815 12.21 40.25 -26.26
C LEU A 815 12.33 41.75 -25.97
N PRO A 816 12.96 42.55 -26.86
CA PRO A 816 12.97 43.99 -26.74
C PRO A 816 11.56 44.51 -26.47
N GLU A 817 11.42 45.48 -25.58
CA GLU A 817 10.11 45.92 -25.06
C GLU A 817 9.13 46.29 -26.19
N SER A 818 9.65 46.86 -27.28
CA SER A 818 8.92 47.16 -28.52
C SER A 818 8.37 45.92 -29.26
N GLU A 819 9.11 44.82 -29.26
CA GLU A 819 8.70 43.57 -29.90
C GLU A 819 7.73 42.79 -28.99
N ALA A 820 7.93 42.84 -27.67
CA ALA A 820 7.00 42.29 -26.70
C ALA A 820 5.63 43.02 -26.73
N GLU A 821 5.62 44.35 -26.88
CA GLU A 821 4.39 45.13 -27.10
C GLU A 821 3.71 44.79 -28.42
N ALA A 822 4.47 44.61 -29.50
CA ALA A 822 3.91 44.17 -30.78
C ALA A 822 3.30 42.76 -30.69
N LEU A 823 3.95 41.83 -29.99
CA LEU A 823 3.44 40.47 -29.79
C LEU A 823 2.15 40.47 -28.95
N ARG A 824 2.06 41.32 -27.92
CA ARG A 824 0.84 41.49 -27.10
C ARG A 824 -0.36 41.94 -27.91
N ALA A 825 -0.16 42.71 -28.98
CA ALA A 825 -1.24 43.12 -29.88
C ALA A 825 -1.80 41.97 -30.74
N TYR A 826 -1.05 40.87 -30.90
CA TYR A 826 -1.46 39.68 -31.65
C TYR A 826 -1.98 38.52 -30.78
N ILE A 827 -1.63 38.52 -29.48
CA ILE A 827 -1.98 37.45 -28.52
C ILE A 827 -3.17 37.88 -27.62
N GLY A 828 -3.70 39.09 -27.80
CA GLY A 828 -4.88 39.61 -27.10
C GLY A 828 -6.18 38.91 -27.47
#